data_AF-A0A2G8HRD5-F1
#
_entry.id   AF-A0A2G8HRD5-F1
#
_cell.length_a   1.000
_cell.length_b   1.000
_cell.length_c   1.000
_cell.angle_alpha   90.00
_cell.angle_beta   90.00
_cell.angle_gamma   90.00
#
_symmetry.space_group_name_H-M   'P 1'
#
loop_
_entity.id
_entity.type
_entity.pdbx_description
1 polymer ?
#
loop_
_entity_poly.entity_id
_entity_poly.type
_entity_poly.pdbx_seq_one_letter_code
_entity_poly.pdbx_strand_id
1 'polypeptide(L)'
;MQPIKLKTLTLLTFFTLLNVRAGIIVQEKGSTHLRWNIFAPKDLVQIQKNKDTVQFKTLNTELYIKLEQAIKEIDPDGKYITSIKAVGPSEMSNSSKIEVSLKSDAVELFSFYKDRDKKLVVDFWTEESNESNPISKAEAPAKVVAPKVVTKKTSTVAKPSKEVIVQKTVNPEVNSPYRDFRYGASFIWDYSPLAPKLKKIINLDSKTPEYFYKLKNRDVSKSEAEAHMQLTINLFRKKKWGLMYKSIKLFNKKYGESTEFDTNEFMKANAILRENFSKGNTEPVKMSISMFENILLKSKNYELRSGIYKYLIPYYIQADDYVKSLELTKKYYVDSKESHDYEESNFAAEGILYNLAKLKQVEKVQELLKEKTIQKILPKQVMLAYELYTYLSLEQSEEVIKLYEKNEKSLVKPVHPVILYNVAEAYFRNSNYARAAKIYDEFLKDYSFHTKSSEARIRIAQCWEIQEKNFEESIELYKNAINRSQNVEIGFEARIRYVALRNLRKKSVSEADREVKVFLTSGLENVRVEKDLKKLLWQVRLRTFIVEKKYDEALAYLNALPLKSMVPTDRRVFESDGAEVVYGVIETSFNEGQYANVIKAWEIYKDQYVDKVANDPQMNFLVANAYIRLGLIDGFDELYEKFSKAEFEVSKTFPIWVERTNHANTKSLLAELQIIRNLKLKNWDVVKKEIASLKKAKTNIDKLDYYQGLLAYHTGDWKEGSRAFERFLSSGRDESITDPKEVAELVKAYTDCLYEIGDTKKYQKVANALLSDTRRLKNKNEYMDSVREKVSYLNIELLAGDETDASFLVMESKIKNFKKEFSKSIYSGRINYLLGLSLLNNKKDDEGKKILEALISNDGVDEHIKNLARSELSMLKIKNKTL
;
A
#
# COMPACT_ATOMS: atom_id res chain seq x y z
N MET A 1 -3.32 -19.22 82.05
CA MET A 1 -3.20 -17.74 82.13
C MET A 1 -3.57 -17.15 80.79
N GLN A 2 -4.54 -16.26 80.81
CA GLN A 2 -5.06 -15.37 79.77
C GLN A 2 -5.76 -15.93 78.51
N PRO A 3 -6.87 -15.27 78.09
CA PRO A 3 -7.95 -15.91 77.37
C PRO A 3 -8.26 -15.30 76.00
N ILE A 4 -8.89 -16.13 75.18
CA ILE A 4 -9.69 -15.80 74.00
C ILE A 4 -10.78 -14.78 74.39
N LYS A 5 -10.86 -13.65 73.68
CA LYS A 5 -12.00 -12.72 73.75
C LYS A 5 -12.68 -12.60 72.39
N LEU A 6 -13.78 -13.33 72.31
CA LEU A 6 -14.95 -13.07 71.49
C LEU A 6 -15.44 -11.64 71.75
N LYS A 7 -15.61 -10.81 70.71
CA LYS A 7 -16.39 -9.57 70.80
C LYS A 7 -17.48 -9.58 69.72
N THR A 8 -18.66 -9.90 70.23
CA THR A 8 -19.99 -9.43 69.84
C THR A 8 -20.00 -8.20 68.93
N LEU A 9 -20.47 -8.40 67.70
CA LEU A 9 -20.89 -7.38 66.77
C LEU A 9 -22.22 -6.78 67.28
N THR A 10 -22.17 -5.54 67.77
CA THR A 10 -23.37 -4.76 68.11
C THR A 10 -23.82 -4.04 66.85
N LEU A 11 -24.94 -4.51 66.29
CA LEU A 11 -25.61 -3.95 65.13
C LEU A 11 -26.24 -2.61 65.53
N LEU A 12 -25.55 -1.49 65.25
CA LEU A 12 -26.14 -0.16 65.30
C LEU A 12 -26.72 0.14 63.90
N THR A 13 -28.01 -0.11 63.75
CA THR A 13 -28.83 0.26 62.59
C THR A 13 -28.98 1.78 62.52
N PHE A 14 -28.02 2.45 61.89
CA PHE A 14 -28.27 3.75 61.27
C PHE A 14 -28.90 3.49 59.89
N PHE A 15 -30.23 3.43 59.87
CA PHE A 15 -31.04 3.48 58.65
C PHE A 15 -30.95 4.90 58.06
N THR A 16 -29.82 5.24 57.44
CA THR A 16 -29.85 6.24 56.37
C THR A 16 -30.36 5.54 55.13
N LEU A 17 -31.67 5.66 54.89
CA LEU A 17 -32.28 5.45 53.56
C LEU A 17 -31.70 6.49 52.59
N LEU A 18 -30.44 6.30 52.20
CA LEU A 18 -30.01 6.71 50.88
C LEU A 18 -30.68 5.75 49.92
N ASN A 19 -31.88 6.12 49.46
CA ASN A 19 -32.35 5.69 48.15
C ASN A 19 -31.28 6.16 47.14
N VAL A 20 -30.22 5.38 46.97
CA VAL A 20 -29.42 5.43 45.75
C VAL A 20 -30.41 5.03 44.67
N ARG A 21 -31.00 6.03 44.02
CA ARG A 21 -31.71 5.82 42.76
C ARG A 21 -30.73 5.07 41.88
N ALA A 22 -30.98 3.78 41.63
CA ALA A 22 -30.22 3.05 40.64
C ALA A 22 -30.46 3.79 39.32
N GLY A 23 -29.47 4.58 38.90
CA GLY A 23 -29.50 5.27 37.63
C GLY A 23 -29.69 4.24 36.53
N ILE A 24 -30.45 4.61 35.49
CA ILE A 24 -30.65 3.76 34.32
C ILE A 24 -29.32 3.40 33.63
N ILE A 25 -28.25 4.18 33.87
CA ILE A 25 -26.88 3.85 33.49
C ILE A 25 -26.01 3.93 34.73
N VAL A 26 -25.19 2.90 34.96
CA VAL A 26 -24.14 2.88 35.99
C VAL A 26 -22.78 2.69 35.33
N GLN A 27 -21.88 3.66 35.52
CA GLN A 27 -20.52 3.62 35.02
C GLN A 27 -19.58 2.94 36.03
N GLU A 28 -18.84 1.93 35.60
CA GLU A 28 -17.81 1.22 36.35
C GLU A 28 -16.46 1.40 35.65
N LYS A 29 -15.44 1.86 36.38
CA LYS A 29 -14.08 2.00 35.83
C LYS A 29 -13.27 0.76 36.20
N GLY A 30 -12.99 -0.09 35.21
CA GLY A 30 -12.07 -1.22 35.32
C GLY A 30 -10.63 -0.81 35.02
N SER A 31 -9.67 -1.68 35.30
CA SER A 31 -8.25 -1.44 34.98
C SER A 31 -7.97 -1.45 33.46
N THR A 32 -8.73 -2.23 32.69
CA THR A 32 -8.53 -2.43 31.24
C THR A 32 -9.64 -1.84 30.36
N HIS A 33 -10.79 -1.52 30.95
CA HIS A 33 -11.98 -1.10 30.23
C HIS A 33 -12.84 -0.15 31.09
N LEU A 34 -13.60 0.70 30.41
CA LEU A 34 -14.71 1.45 30.99
C LEU A 34 -16.00 0.68 30.72
N ARG A 35 -16.78 0.36 31.75
CA ARG A 35 -18.02 -0.38 31.63
C ARG A 35 -19.23 0.51 31.91
N TRP A 36 -20.21 0.46 31.02
CA TRP A 36 -21.54 1.01 31.23
C TRP A 36 -22.54 -0.13 31.43
N ASN A 37 -23.25 -0.10 32.56
CA ASN A 37 -24.36 -0.99 32.85
C ASN A 37 -25.66 -0.23 32.60
N ILE A 38 -26.35 -0.55 31.50
CA ILE A 38 -27.61 0.10 31.11
C ILE A 38 -28.78 -0.80 31.52
N PHE A 39 -29.57 -0.35 32.50
CA PHE A 39 -30.73 -1.08 33.02
C PHE A 39 -31.96 -0.86 32.13
N ALA A 40 -31.98 -1.58 31.01
CA ALA A 40 -33.06 -1.56 30.03
C ALA A 40 -33.35 -2.99 29.53
N PRO A 41 -34.57 -3.30 29.09
CA PRO A 41 -34.88 -4.56 28.41
C PRO A 41 -34.04 -4.80 27.13
N LYS A 42 -33.73 -6.07 26.85
CA LYS A 42 -32.79 -6.54 25.80
C LYS A 42 -32.98 -5.92 24.42
N ASP A 43 -34.23 -5.68 24.02
CA ASP A 43 -34.57 -5.24 22.66
C ASP A 43 -34.90 -3.75 22.55
N LEU A 44 -34.71 -2.97 23.63
CA LEU A 44 -35.09 -1.55 23.65
C LEU A 44 -33.93 -0.59 23.43
N VAL A 45 -32.68 -1.04 23.49
CA VAL A 45 -31.50 -0.20 23.24
C VAL A 45 -30.61 -0.87 22.18
N GLN A 46 -30.47 -0.23 21.03
CA GLN A 46 -29.59 -0.65 19.96
C GLN A 46 -28.30 0.15 19.99
N ILE A 47 -27.15 -0.52 19.82
CA ILE A 47 -25.84 0.11 19.80
C ILE A 47 -25.25 0.02 18.39
N GLN A 48 -24.73 1.13 17.87
CA GLN A 48 -24.04 1.21 16.57
C GLN A 48 -22.72 1.96 16.72
N LYS A 49 -21.59 1.35 16.38
CA LYS A 49 -20.26 2.00 16.34
C LYS A 49 -19.92 2.38 14.90
N ASN A 50 -19.61 3.65 14.67
CA ASN A 50 -19.10 4.18 13.42
C ASN A 50 -17.77 4.90 13.69
N LYS A 51 -16.64 4.24 13.42
CA LYS A 51 -15.28 4.74 13.70
C LYS A 51 -15.12 5.21 15.15
N ASP A 52 -14.98 6.52 15.35
CA ASP A 52 -14.79 7.24 16.61
C ASP A 52 -16.12 7.68 17.25
N THR A 53 -17.26 7.18 16.79
CA THR A 53 -18.58 7.51 17.37
C THR A 53 -19.38 6.25 17.69
N VAL A 54 -20.02 6.21 18.86
CA VAL A 54 -20.95 5.15 19.28
C VAL A 54 -22.33 5.76 19.50
N GLN A 55 -23.34 5.16 18.90
CA GLN A 55 -24.72 5.62 18.97
C GLN A 55 -25.58 4.61 19.72
N PHE A 56 -26.24 5.05 20.79
CA PHE A 56 -27.29 4.30 21.48
C PHE A 56 -28.64 4.82 21.00
N LYS A 57 -29.46 3.94 20.42
CA LYS A 57 -30.77 4.26 19.87
C LYS A 57 -31.85 3.50 20.63
N THR A 58 -32.94 4.18 20.95
CA THR A 58 -34.14 3.54 21.51
C THR A 58 -35.39 4.11 20.86
N LEU A 59 -36.37 3.25 20.61
CA LEU A 59 -37.70 3.64 20.13
C LEU A 59 -38.67 3.92 21.29
N ASN A 60 -38.24 3.70 22.54
CA ASN A 60 -39.04 3.96 23.71
C ASN A 60 -38.74 5.37 24.24
N THR A 61 -39.69 6.30 24.06
CA THR A 61 -39.56 7.71 24.45
C THR A 61 -39.31 7.88 25.95
N GLU A 62 -39.94 7.07 26.80
CA GLU A 62 -39.75 7.13 28.25
C GLU A 62 -38.34 6.65 28.64
N LEU A 63 -37.84 5.60 27.97
CA LEU A 63 -36.49 5.11 28.14
C LEU A 63 -35.46 6.12 27.67
N TYR A 64 -35.69 6.80 26.54
CA TYR A 64 -34.81 7.86 26.04
C TYR A 64 -34.69 9.01 27.04
N ILE A 65 -35.81 9.52 27.57
CA ILE A 65 -35.80 10.62 28.55
C ILE A 65 -34.98 10.22 29.79
N LYS A 66 -35.13 8.96 30.25
CA LYS A 66 -34.34 8.43 31.37
C LYS A 66 -32.85 8.34 31.02
N LEU A 67 -32.51 7.84 29.84
CA LEU A 67 -31.10 7.74 29.38
C LEU A 67 -30.46 9.13 29.19
N GLU A 68 -31.18 10.08 28.59
CA GLU A 68 -30.73 11.47 28.42
C GLU A 68 -30.42 12.13 29.77
N GLN A 69 -31.31 11.96 30.76
CA GLN A 69 -31.08 12.47 32.11
C GLN A 69 -29.86 11.82 32.77
N ALA A 70 -29.74 10.49 32.67
CA ALA A 70 -28.60 9.77 33.27
C ALA A 70 -27.27 10.17 32.65
N ILE A 71 -27.22 10.46 31.35
CA ILE A 71 -25.98 10.83 30.68
C ILE A 71 -25.49 12.22 31.04
N LYS A 72 -26.40 13.15 31.39
CA LYS A 72 -26.02 14.47 31.93
C LYS A 72 -25.31 14.36 33.28
N GLU A 73 -25.48 13.24 33.97
CA GLU A 73 -24.86 12.94 35.27
C GLU A 73 -23.60 12.05 35.13
N ILE A 74 -23.26 11.58 33.93
CA ILE A 74 -22.06 10.75 33.67
C ILE A 74 -20.86 11.64 33.35
N ASP A 75 -19.78 11.47 34.13
CA ASP A 75 -18.48 12.05 33.83
C ASP A 75 -17.74 11.21 32.77
N PRO A 76 -17.49 11.75 31.55
CA PRO A 76 -16.83 11.01 30.48
C PRO A 76 -15.37 10.71 30.83
N ASP A 77 -14.96 9.44 30.71
CA ASP A 77 -13.58 9.05 30.96
C ASP A 77 -12.68 9.42 29.77
N GLY A 78 -11.81 10.42 29.94
CA GLY A 78 -10.90 10.93 28.90
C GLY A 78 -9.87 9.93 28.37
N LYS A 79 -9.81 8.69 28.90
CA LYS A 79 -9.07 7.58 28.29
C LYS A 79 -9.82 7.00 27.08
N TYR A 80 -11.15 6.96 27.12
CA TYR A 80 -11.99 6.27 26.12
C TYR A 80 -12.98 7.20 25.40
N ILE A 81 -13.54 8.19 26.10
CA ILE A 81 -14.66 9.03 25.64
C ILE A 81 -14.25 10.51 25.70
N THR A 82 -14.41 11.20 24.58
CA THR A 82 -14.10 12.64 24.42
C THR A 82 -15.32 13.50 24.75
N SER A 83 -16.52 13.08 24.34
CA SER A 83 -17.75 13.79 24.67
C SER A 83 -18.97 12.87 24.56
N ILE A 84 -20.03 13.19 25.29
CA ILE A 84 -21.32 12.50 25.17
C ILE A 84 -22.38 13.56 24.88
N LYS A 85 -23.16 13.35 23.82
CA LYS A 85 -24.24 14.25 23.41
C LYS A 85 -25.53 13.46 23.26
N ALA A 86 -26.56 13.86 23.99
CA ALA A 86 -27.91 13.46 23.65
C ALA A 86 -28.33 14.24 22.41
N VAL A 87 -28.48 13.54 21.29
CA VAL A 87 -29.00 14.10 20.06
C VAL A 87 -30.49 13.77 20.06
N GLY A 88 -31.29 14.77 20.38
CA GLY A 88 -32.73 14.71 20.19
C GLY A 88 -33.07 14.45 18.71
N PRO A 89 -34.35 14.21 18.38
CA PRO A 89 -34.78 14.11 16.99
C PRO A 89 -34.21 15.29 16.17
N SER A 90 -33.59 14.99 15.03
CA SER A 90 -32.86 15.97 14.21
C SER A 90 -33.32 15.93 12.76
N GLU A 91 -32.93 16.94 11.97
CA GLU A 91 -32.36 16.75 10.63
C GLU A 91 -33.15 15.84 9.66
N MET A 92 -32.93 14.54 9.82
CA MET A 92 -33.38 13.49 8.93
C MET A 92 -33.82 12.24 9.71
N SER A 93 -34.01 12.30 11.03
CA SER A 93 -34.33 11.11 11.83
C SER A 93 -35.20 11.39 13.06
N ASN A 94 -36.26 10.59 13.22
CA ASN A 94 -37.10 10.52 14.42
C ASN A 94 -36.48 9.63 15.52
N SER A 95 -35.26 9.11 15.33
CA SER A 95 -34.57 8.33 16.35
C SER A 95 -33.85 9.25 17.33
N SER A 96 -34.37 9.32 18.55
CA SER A 96 -33.66 9.93 19.67
C SER A 96 -32.44 9.07 19.99
N LYS A 97 -31.24 9.62 19.79
CA LYS A 97 -29.98 8.89 19.93
C LYS A 97 -29.06 9.55 20.94
N ILE A 98 -28.27 8.74 21.63
CA ILE A 98 -27.14 9.22 22.41
C ILE A 98 -25.90 8.94 21.59
N GLU A 99 -25.12 9.98 21.34
CA GLU A 99 -23.89 9.92 20.57
C GLU A 99 -22.71 10.11 21.52
N VAL A 100 -21.87 9.09 21.61
CA VAL A 100 -20.62 9.05 22.38
C VAL A 100 -19.48 9.21 21.40
N SER A 101 -18.76 10.32 21.46
CA SER A 101 -17.51 10.51 20.72
C SER A 101 -16.38 9.83 21.48
N LEU A 102 -15.73 8.87 20.86
CA LEU A 102 -14.58 8.15 21.37
C LEU A 102 -13.30 8.99 21.21
N LYS A 103 -12.24 8.63 21.94
CA LYS A 103 -10.93 9.28 21.85
C LYS A 103 -10.24 9.04 20.51
N SER A 104 -10.43 7.85 19.95
CA SER A 104 -9.93 7.43 18.64
C SER A 104 -10.76 6.24 18.13
N ASP A 105 -10.56 5.87 16.88
CA ASP A 105 -11.14 4.65 16.28
C ASP A 105 -10.60 3.35 16.90
N ALA A 106 -9.44 3.41 17.57
CA ALA A 106 -8.81 2.30 18.30
C ALA A 106 -9.52 1.91 19.60
N VAL A 107 -10.49 2.71 20.07
CA VAL A 107 -11.35 2.30 21.20
C VAL A 107 -12.36 1.29 20.67
N GLU A 108 -12.22 0.04 21.08
CA GLU A 108 -13.13 -1.04 20.74
C GLU A 108 -14.32 -1.12 21.69
N LEU A 109 -15.43 -1.64 21.17
CA LEU A 109 -16.71 -1.73 21.86
C LEU A 109 -17.15 -3.18 21.95
N PHE A 110 -17.36 -3.68 23.16
CA PHE A 110 -17.95 -4.99 23.41
C PHE A 110 -19.26 -4.83 24.18
N SER A 111 -20.34 -5.48 23.72
CA SER A 111 -21.63 -5.38 24.39
C SER A 111 -22.34 -6.72 24.48
N PHE A 112 -22.94 -7.01 25.64
CA PHE A 112 -23.75 -8.20 25.85
C PHE A 112 -24.87 -7.94 26.87
N TYR A 113 -25.95 -8.70 26.77
CA TYR A 113 -27.07 -8.60 27.69
C TYR A 113 -26.96 -9.63 28.82
N LYS A 114 -27.15 -9.21 30.07
CA LYS A 114 -27.13 -10.09 31.24
C LYS A 114 -28.56 -10.35 31.73
N ASP A 115 -29.15 -11.46 31.30
CA ASP A 115 -30.56 -11.81 31.54
C ASP A 115 -30.94 -11.81 33.03
N ARG A 116 -30.06 -12.33 33.90
CA ARG A 116 -30.28 -12.39 35.36
C ARG A 116 -30.47 -11.01 36.00
N ASP A 117 -29.75 -10.01 35.52
CA ASP A 117 -29.71 -8.67 36.11
C ASP A 117 -30.50 -7.65 35.26
N LYS A 118 -31.14 -8.09 34.17
CA LYS A 118 -31.89 -7.27 33.20
C LYS A 118 -31.16 -5.99 32.78
N LYS A 119 -29.88 -6.13 32.43
CA LYS A 119 -29.02 -5.01 32.01
C LYS A 119 -28.21 -5.33 30.77
N LEU A 120 -28.01 -4.31 29.95
CA LEU A 120 -27.10 -4.30 28.82
C LEU A 120 -25.75 -3.79 29.31
N VAL A 121 -24.72 -4.63 29.21
CA VAL A 121 -23.34 -4.30 29.59
C VAL A 121 -22.59 -3.85 28.34
N VAL A 122 -21.90 -2.72 28.42
CA VAL A 122 -21.17 -2.11 27.30
C VAL A 122 -19.78 -1.70 27.77
N ASP A 123 -18.75 -2.34 27.22
CA ASP A 123 -17.36 -2.13 27.57
C ASP A 123 -16.65 -1.35 26.46
N PHE A 124 -16.02 -0.24 26.84
CA PHE A 124 -15.09 0.52 26.02
C PHE A 124 -13.66 0.15 26.45
N TRP A 125 -12.85 -0.33 25.51
CA TRP A 125 -11.48 -0.75 25.81
C TRP A 125 -10.55 -0.42 24.65
N THR A 126 -9.26 -0.39 24.90
CA THR A 126 -8.22 -0.14 23.89
C THR A 126 -7.20 -1.25 24.01
N GLU A 127 -6.66 -1.74 22.90
CA GLU A 127 -5.44 -2.55 22.95
C GLU A 127 -4.30 -1.63 23.40
N GLU A 128 -3.94 -1.69 24.68
CA GLU A 128 -2.71 -1.05 25.13
C GLU A 128 -1.54 -1.78 24.48
N SER A 129 -0.72 -1.01 23.75
CA SER A 129 0.69 -1.33 23.61
C SER A 129 1.23 -1.58 25.01
N ASN A 130 1.82 -2.76 25.24
CA ASN A 130 2.58 -3.06 26.44
C ASN A 130 3.72 -2.04 26.60
N GLU A 131 3.43 -0.89 27.22
CA GLU A 131 4.41 -0.14 27.96
C GLU A 131 4.39 -0.64 29.39
N SER A 132 5.57 -1.09 29.79
CA SER A 132 5.95 -1.63 31.08
C SER A 132 5.36 -0.87 32.27
N ASN A 133 4.59 -1.57 33.10
CA ASN A 133 4.65 -1.38 34.54
C ASN A 133 4.98 -2.74 35.20
N PRO A 134 5.88 -2.76 36.19
CA PRO A 134 6.47 -3.98 36.69
C PRO A 134 5.43 -4.81 37.45
N ILE A 135 5.29 -6.06 37.03
CA ILE A 135 4.51 -7.07 37.74
C ILE A 135 5.12 -7.23 39.14
N SER A 136 4.39 -6.75 40.16
CA SER A 136 4.60 -7.17 41.54
C SER A 136 4.35 -8.68 41.63
N LYS A 137 5.37 -9.40 42.07
CA LYS A 137 5.38 -10.85 42.36
C LYS A 137 4.08 -11.29 43.04
N ALA A 138 3.35 -12.18 42.38
CA ALA A 138 2.39 -13.07 43.03
C ALA A 138 2.94 -14.50 42.92
N GLU A 139 3.12 -15.12 44.08
CA GLU A 139 3.66 -16.46 44.25
C GLU A 139 2.80 -17.53 43.55
N ALA A 140 3.47 -18.49 42.92
CA ALA A 140 2.83 -19.63 42.29
C ALA A 140 2.24 -20.57 43.35
N PRO A 141 0.97 -21.01 43.21
CA PRO A 141 0.45 -22.09 44.04
C PRO A 141 1.02 -23.43 43.58
N ALA A 142 1.36 -24.26 44.57
CA ALA A 142 2.01 -25.56 44.41
C ALA A 142 1.21 -26.53 43.52
N LYS A 143 1.96 -27.28 42.71
CA LYS A 143 1.48 -28.45 41.94
C LYS A 143 0.94 -29.52 42.89
N VAL A 144 -0.36 -29.79 42.82
CA VAL A 144 -0.94 -31.05 43.27
C VAL A 144 -0.96 -32.01 42.09
N VAL A 145 -0.22 -33.11 42.24
CA VAL A 145 -0.21 -34.24 41.30
C VAL A 145 -1.46 -35.06 41.52
N ALA A 146 -2.22 -35.32 40.45
CA ALA A 146 -3.28 -36.33 40.43
C ALA A 146 -3.03 -37.32 39.27
N PRO A 147 -3.42 -38.60 39.43
CA PRO A 147 -2.75 -39.74 38.80
C PRO A 147 -3.22 -40.04 37.38
N LYS A 148 -2.30 -40.60 36.58
CA LYS A 148 -2.56 -41.16 35.24
C LYS A 148 -3.58 -42.29 35.32
N VAL A 149 -4.77 -42.06 34.75
CA VAL A 149 -5.69 -43.13 34.35
C VAL A 149 -5.46 -43.42 32.87
N VAL A 150 -5.02 -44.65 32.61
CA VAL A 150 -4.91 -45.24 31.27
C VAL A 150 -6.31 -45.52 30.75
N THR A 151 -6.72 -44.87 29.66
CA THR A 151 -7.88 -45.30 28.87
C THR A 151 -7.55 -45.35 27.38
N LYS A 152 -7.99 -46.46 26.78
CA LYS A 152 -7.69 -46.97 25.44
C LYS A 152 -7.98 -45.95 24.33
N LYS A 153 -7.09 -45.93 23.33
CA LYS A 153 -7.29 -45.31 22.02
C LYS A 153 -8.48 -45.95 21.31
N THR A 154 -9.54 -45.19 21.09
CA THR A 154 -10.52 -45.43 20.02
C THR A 154 -10.21 -44.44 18.89
N SER A 155 -9.96 -44.98 17.71
CA SER A 155 -9.65 -44.24 16.48
C SER A 155 -10.88 -43.46 16.01
N THR A 156 -10.88 -42.14 16.23
CA THR A 156 -11.76 -41.23 15.49
C THR A 156 -11.12 -40.88 14.16
N VAL A 157 -11.78 -41.31 13.08
CA VAL A 157 -11.51 -40.98 11.69
C VAL A 157 -11.28 -39.48 11.55
N ALA A 158 -10.11 -39.10 11.03
CA ALA A 158 -9.79 -37.73 10.69
C ALA A 158 -10.79 -37.21 9.66
N LYS A 159 -11.52 -36.13 10.01
CA LYS A 159 -12.15 -35.28 8.99
C LYS A 159 -11.02 -34.77 8.08
N PRO A 160 -11.12 -34.93 6.75
CA PRO A 160 -10.12 -34.36 5.85
C PRO A 160 -10.16 -32.84 6.05
N SER A 161 -9.01 -32.28 6.41
CA SER A 161 -8.79 -30.84 6.30
C SER A 161 -9.12 -30.46 4.86
N LYS A 162 -10.04 -29.52 4.67
CA LYS A 162 -10.21 -28.87 3.36
C LYS A 162 -8.83 -28.39 2.95
N GLU A 163 -8.24 -29.03 1.94
CA GLU A 163 -7.12 -28.45 1.22
C GLU A 163 -7.61 -27.10 0.71
N VAL A 164 -7.07 -26.03 1.28
CA VAL A 164 -7.05 -24.76 0.58
C VAL A 164 -6.32 -25.07 -0.72
N ILE A 165 -7.07 -25.11 -1.82
CA ILE A 165 -6.50 -25.21 -3.16
C ILE A 165 -5.75 -23.90 -3.38
N VAL A 166 -4.51 -23.85 -2.89
CA VAL A 166 -3.53 -22.88 -3.34
C VAL A 166 -3.30 -23.25 -4.80
N GLN A 167 -3.93 -22.52 -5.71
CA GLN A 167 -3.61 -22.65 -7.13
C GLN A 167 -2.09 -22.54 -7.25
N LYS A 168 -1.48 -23.57 -7.84
CA LYS A 168 -0.05 -23.60 -8.16
C LYS A 168 0.30 -22.28 -8.84
N THR A 169 1.21 -21.52 -8.23
CA THR A 169 1.90 -20.40 -8.85
C THR A 169 2.32 -20.85 -10.24
N VAL A 170 1.78 -20.19 -11.27
CA VAL A 170 2.27 -20.30 -12.63
C VAL A 170 3.74 -19.95 -12.57
N ASN A 171 4.62 -20.93 -12.75
CA ASN A 171 6.05 -20.67 -12.81
C ASN A 171 6.26 -19.76 -14.04
N PRO A 172 6.74 -18.52 -13.86
CA PRO A 172 7.02 -17.66 -14.99
C PRO A 172 8.03 -18.36 -15.90
N GLU A 173 7.82 -18.28 -17.21
CA GLU A 173 8.82 -18.74 -18.17
C GLU A 173 10.17 -18.10 -17.83
N VAL A 174 11.19 -18.94 -17.66
CA VAL A 174 12.52 -18.57 -17.14
C VAL A 174 13.19 -17.46 -17.99
N ASN A 175 12.74 -17.25 -19.22
CA ASN A 175 13.28 -16.26 -20.17
C ASN A 175 12.28 -15.16 -20.61
N SER A 176 11.22 -14.88 -19.85
CA SER A 176 10.30 -13.79 -20.20
C SER A 176 11.01 -12.41 -20.18
N PRO A 177 10.79 -11.55 -21.20
CA PRO A 177 11.26 -10.15 -21.18
C PRO A 177 10.52 -9.30 -20.14
N TYR A 178 9.48 -9.85 -19.52
CA TYR A 178 8.66 -9.21 -18.51
C TYR A 178 8.91 -9.84 -17.12
N ARG A 179 8.88 -9.00 -16.09
CA ARG A 179 8.77 -9.39 -14.68
C ARG A 179 7.35 -9.89 -14.40
N ASP A 180 7.14 -10.58 -13.29
CA ASP A 180 5.82 -11.06 -12.79
C ASP A 180 4.88 -9.90 -12.40
N PHE A 181 3.55 -10.13 -12.41
CA PHE A 181 2.50 -9.15 -12.11
C PHE A 181 2.65 -8.42 -10.79
N ARG A 182 3.27 -9.05 -9.80
CA ARG A 182 3.52 -8.44 -8.50
C ARG A 182 4.52 -7.28 -8.58
N TYR A 183 5.35 -7.20 -9.63
CA TYR A 183 6.20 -6.01 -9.90
C TYR A 183 5.40 -4.82 -10.44
N GLY A 184 4.22 -5.05 -11.02
CA GLY A 184 3.34 -3.99 -11.50
C GLY A 184 2.60 -3.27 -10.38
N ALA A 185 1.32 -3.01 -10.62
CA ALA A 185 0.40 -2.36 -9.70
C ALA A 185 -0.20 -3.39 -8.72
N SER A 186 0.56 -3.80 -7.71
CA SER A 186 0.22 -4.98 -6.90
C SER A 186 -0.90 -4.77 -5.90
N PHE A 187 -1.23 -3.52 -5.54
CA PHE A 187 -2.41 -3.27 -4.70
C PHE A 187 -3.70 -3.51 -5.50
N ILE A 188 -4.49 -4.45 -5.00
CA ILE A 188 -5.81 -4.81 -5.50
C ILE A 188 -6.74 -4.80 -4.29
N TRP A 189 -7.92 -4.24 -4.45
CA TRP A 189 -8.97 -4.20 -3.43
C TRP A 189 -10.30 -4.58 -4.07
N ASP A 190 -11.25 -4.93 -3.20
CA ASP A 190 -12.59 -5.33 -3.57
C ASP A 190 -13.42 -4.13 -4.02
N TYR A 191 -14.11 -4.26 -5.15
CA TYR A 191 -15.05 -3.23 -5.58
C TYR A 191 -16.39 -3.39 -4.88
N SER A 192 -17.04 -2.26 -4.65
CA SER A 192 -18.36 -2.23 -4.00
C SER A 192 -19.39 -3.00 -4.83
N PRO A 193 -20.19 -3.89 -4.22
CA PRO A 193 -21.24 -4.63 -4.90
C PRO A 193 -22.21 -3.72 -5.65
N LEU A 194 -22.66 -4.15 -6.83
CA LEU A 194 -23.73 -3.48 -7.56
C LEU A 194 -25.08 -3.79 -6.89
N ALA A 195 -25.68 -2.77 -6.28
CA ALA A 195 -27.01 -2.88 -5.72
C ALA A 195 -28.09 -2.87 -6.81
N PRO A 196 -29.17 -3.67 -6.68
CA PRO A 196 -30.38 -3.47 -7.45
C PRO A 196 -30.95 -2.06 -7.24
N LYS A 197 -31.63 -1.52 -8.25
CA LYS A 197 -32.26 -0.20 -8.20
C LYS A 197 -33.76 -0.37 -8.19
N LEU A 198 -34.41 0.21 -7.18
CA LEU A 198 -35.85 0.35 -7.18
C LEU A 198 -36.29 1.34 -8.27
N LYS A 199 -37.38 1.05 -8.98
CA LYS A 199 -37.93 1.92 -10.03
C LYS A 199 -38.16 3.33 -9.48
N LYS A 200 -37.53 4.35 -10.08
CA LYS A 200 -37.77 5.75 -9.69
C LYS A 200 -39.16 6.16 -10.15
N ILE A 201 -40.09 6.26 -9.20
CA ILE A 201 -41.49 6.60 -9.46
C ILE A 201 -41.80 8.10 -9.30
N ILE A 202 -40.94 8.87 -8.62
CA ILE A 202 -41.12 10.30 -8.39
C ILE A 202 -39.79 11.06 -8.43
N ASN A 203 -39.84 12.32 -8.87
CA ASN A 203 -38.75 13.28 -8.71
C ASN A 203 -39.00 14.15 -7.48
N LEU A 204 -38.33 13.85 -6.37
CA LEU A 204 -38.53 14.52 -5.08
C LEU A 204 -38.11 15.99 -5.09
N ASP A 205 -37.28 16.42 -6.05
CA ASP A 205 -36.83 17.81 -6.17
C ASP A 205 -37.91 18.75 -6.72
N SER A 206 -38.98 18.21 -7.31
CA SER A 206 -39.98 19.02 -8.03
C SER A 206 -41.42 18.54 -7.90
N LYS A 207 -41.65 17.34 -7.36
CA LYS A 207 -42.98 16.74 -7.25
C LYS A 207 -43.32 16.48 -5.79
N THR A 208 -44.61 16.61 -5.46
CA THR A 208 -45.20 16.31 -4.15
C THR A 208 -46.15 15.11 -4.28
N PRO A 209 -46.71 14.56 -3.17
CA PRO A 209 -47.72 13.51 -3.23
C PRO A 209 -48.91 13.77 -4.16
N GLU A 210 -49.23 15.03 -4.45
CA GLU A 210 -50.29 15.40 -5.41
C GLU A 210 -50.09 14.85 -6.83
N TYR A 211 -48.85 14.50 -7.18
CA TYR A 211 -48.56 13.84 -8.45
C TYR A 211 -49.33 12.52 -8.57
N PHE A 212 -49.50 11.80 -7.47
CA PHE A 212 -50.20 10.52 -7.41
C PHE A 212 -51.66 10.67 -6.95
N TYR A 213 -51.95 11.61 -6.06
CA TYR A 213 -53.30 11.85 -5.54
C TYR A 213 -53.79 13.28 -5.81
N LYS A 214 -54.63 13.45 -6.83
CA LYS A 214 -55.22 14.76 -7.17
C LYS A 214 -56.51 14.98 -6.40
N LEU A 215 -56.61 16.15 -5.75
CA LEU A 215 -57.84 16.58 -5.09
C LEU A 215 -58.97 16.76 -6.12
N LYS A 216 -60.08 16.03 -5.91
CA LYS A 216 -61.30 16.09 -6.75
C LYS A 216 -62.12 17.35 -6.41
N ASN A 217 -62.90 17.85 -7.37
CA ASN A 217 -63.87 18.92 -7.08
C ASN A 217 -65.00 18.38 -6.21
N ARG A 218 -65.57 19.24 -5.39
CA ARG A 218 -66.69 18.99 -4.50
C ARG A 218 -67.98 19.55 -5.11
N ASP A 219 -69.09 18.91 -4.81
CA ASP A 219 -70.41 19.34 -5.28
C ASP A 219 -70.94 20.46 -4.38
N VAL A 220 -70.81 21.69 -4.87
CA VAL A 220 -71.18 22.92 -4.16
C VAL A 220 -72.69 22.98 -3.85
N SER A 221 -73.52 22.25 -4.61
CA SER A 221 -74.97 22.24 -4.42
C SER A 221 -75.44 21.36 -3.26
N LYS A 222 -74.58 20.45 -2.79
CA LYS A 222 -74.93 19.42 -1.81
C LYS A 222 -75.01 19.95 -0.37
N SER A 223 -74.12 20.86 0.03
CA SER A 223 -74.16 21.50 1.35
C SER A 223 -73.23 22.70 1.45
N GLU A 224 -73.42 23.54 2.47
CA GLU A 224 -72.53 24.65 2.78
C GLU A 224 -71.09 24.19 3.11
N ALA A 225 -70.95 23.02 3.74
CA ALA A 225 -69.63 22.44 4.03
C ALA A 225 -68.88 22.06 2.74
N GLU A 226 -69.58 21.47 1.77
CA GLU A 226 -69.00 21.13 0.46
C GLU A 226 -68.58 22.38 -0.33
N ALA A 227 -69.39 23.44 -0.28
CA ALA A 227 -69.06 24.74 -0.87
C ALA A 227 -67.79 25.37 -0.23
N HIS A 228 -67.68 25.33 1.10
CA HIS A 228 -66.50 25.83 1.83
C HIS A 228 -65.25 24.98 1.51
N MET A 229 -65.38 23.65 1.41
CA MET A 229 -64.27 22.79 1.01
C MET A 229 -63.82 23.07 -0.42
N GLN A 230 -64.75 23.27 -1.37
CA GLN A 230 -64.41 23.65 -2.75
C GLN A 230 -63.67 25.00 -2.82
N LEU A 231 -64.09 25.99 -2.02
CA LEU A 231 -63.37 27.26 -1.90
C LEU A 231 -61.92 27.03 -1.42
N THR A 232 -61.74 26.20 -0.39
CA THR A 232 -60.42 25.87 0.16
C THR A 232 -59.52 25.20 -0.87
N ILE A 233 -60.05 24.23 -1.62
CA ILE A 233 -59.33 23.56 -2.73
C ILE A 233 -58.96 24.56 -3.84
N ASN A 234 -59.84 25.51 -4.17
CA ASN A 234 -59.56 26.55 -5.15
C ASN A 234 -58.41 27.47 -4.70
N LEU A 235 -58.38 27.85 -3.42
CA LEU A 235 -57.30 28.67 -2.85
C LEU A 235 -55.96 27.91 -2.87
N PHE A 236 -55.98 26.62 -2.54
CA PHE A 236 -54.82 25.74 -2.65
C PHE A 236 -54.29 25.65 -4.09
N ARG A 237 -55.15 25.39 -5.08
CA ARG A 237 -54.73 25.32 -6.49
C ARG A 237 -54.17 26.65 -7.02
N LYS A 238 -54.73 27.78 -6.57
CA LYS A 238 -54.25 29.14 -6.89
C LYS A 238 -52.99 29.56 -6.13
N LYS A 239 -52.39 28.67 -5.33
CA LYS A 239 -51.21 28.93 -4.49
C LYS A 239 -51.39 30.09 -3.49
N LYS A 240 -52.61 30.31 -3.01
CA LYS A 240 -52.94 31.35 -2.02
C LYS A 240 -52.89 30.76 -0.60
N TRP A 241 -51.70 30.33 -0.17
CA TRP A 241 -51.48 29.56 1.07
C TRP A 241 -52.07 30.21 2.32
N GLY A 242 -51.81 31.49 2.56
CA GLY A 242 -52.33 32.19 3.75
C GLY A 242 -53.87 32.27 3.80
N LEU A 243 -54.53 32.43 2.64
CA LEU A 243 -56.00 32.40 2.57
C LEU A 243 -56.54 30.98 2.74
N MET A 244 -55.87 29.99 2.16
CA MET A 244 -56.20 28.58 2.34
C MET A 244 -56.13 28.19 3.81
N TYR A 245 -55.05 28.51 4.53
CA TYR A 245 -54.90 28.21 5.96
C TYR A 245 -56.00 28.87 6.80
N LYS A 246 -56.35 30.14 6.52
CA LYS A 246 -57.48 30.82 7.17
C LYS A 246 -58.81 30.11 6.87
N SER A 247 -59.03 29.70 5.61
CA SER A 247 -60.22 28.95 5.20
C SER A 247 -60.35 27.62 5.94
N ILE A 248 -59.26 26.87 6.09
CA ILE A 248 -59.24 25.61 6.87
C ILE A 248 -59.55 25.88 8.35
N LYS A 249 -58.96 26.93 8.95
CA LYS A 249 -59.23 27.29 10.36
C LYS A 249 -60.71 27.62 10.58
N LEU A 250 -61.33 28.34 9.65
CA LEU A 250 -62.77 28.64 9.67
C LEU A 250 -63.60 27.38 9.48
N PHE A 251 -63.20 26.50 8.57
CA PHE A 251 -63.87 25.22 8.31
C PHE A 251 -63.90 24.35 9.57
N ASN A 252 -62.74 24.16 10.20
CA ASN A 252 -62.61 23.38 11.43
C ASN A 252 -63.41 23.99 12.59
N LYS A 253 -63.46 25.32 12.71
CA LYS A 253 -64.28 25.99 13.73
C LYS A 253 -65.78 25.75 13.52
N LYS A 254 -66.23 25.71 12.26
CA LYS A 254 -67.65 25.59 11.90
C LYS A 254 -68.16 24.15 11.89
N TYR A 255 -67.33 23.20 11.45
CA TYR A 255 -67.74 21.82 11.18
C TYR A 255 -66.99 20.76 12.01
N GLY A 256 -66.06 21.17 12.86
CA GLY A 256 -65.23 20.30 13.70
C GLY A 256 -63.89 19.93 13.06
N GLU A 257 -62.89 19.66 13.90
CA GLU A 257 -61.51 19.39 13.46
C GLU A 257 -61.30 18.02 12.79
N SER A 258 -62.19 17.05 13.06
CA SER A 258 -62.16 15.72 12.45
C SER A 258 -62.83 15.67 11.08
N THR A 259 -63.67 16.66 10.75
CA THR A 259 -64.39 16.73 9.49
C THR A 259 -63.43 17.08 8.35
N GLU A 260 -63.37 16.24 7.32
CA GLU A 260 -62.45 16.41 6.18
C GLU A 260 -60.97 16.55 6.59
N PHE A 261 -60.58 15.90 7.69
CA PHE A 261 -59.20 15.88 8.21
C PHE A 261 -58.18 15.55 7.11
N ASP A 262 -58.40 14.46 6.38
CA ASP A 262 -57.53 13.97 5.30
C ASP A 262 -57.26 15.06 4.25
N THR A 263 -58.33 15.67 3.73
CA THR A 263 -58.25 16.72 2.69
C THR A 263 -57.53 17.96 3.21
N ASN A 264 -57.87 18.40 4.42
CA ASN A 264 -57.29 19.59 5.04
C ASN A 264 -55.80 19.43 5.33
N GLU A 265 -55.40 18.35 6.02
CA GLU A 265 -53.99 18.10 6.35
C GLU A 265 -53.15 17.84 5.09
N PHE A 266 -53.70 17.14 4.10
CA PHE A 266 -53.01 16.91 2.83
C PHE A 266 -52.73 18.22 2.08
N MET A 267 -53.68 19.16 2.03
CA MET A 267 -53.46 20.49 1.43
C MET A 267 -52.38 21.28 2.18
N LYS A 268 -52.40 21.28 3.51
CA LYS A 268 -51.39 21.98 4.32
C LYS A 268 -49.99 21.41 4.06
N ALA A 269 -49.83 20.10 4.14
CA ALA A 269 -48.54 19.43 3.92
C ALA A 269 -47.99 19.73 2.52
N ASN A 270 -48.80 19.56 1.47
CA ASN A 270 -48.38 19.88 0.10
C ASN A 270 -48.08 21.37 -0.12
N ALA A 271 -48.81 22.30 0.54
CA ALA A 271 -48.53 23.72 0.44
C ALA A 271 -47.14 24.05 0.99
N ILE A 272 -46.74 23.43 2.10
CA ILE A 272 -45.40 23.59 2.69
C ILE A 272 -44.33 23.09 1.71
N LEU A 273 -44.49 21.89 1.11
CA LEU A 273 -43.53 21.38 0.12
C LEU A 273 -43.42 22.27 -1.11
N ARG A 274 -44.55 22.74 -1.65
CA ARG A 274 -44.57 23.61 -2.83
C ARG A 274 -43.92 24.96 -2.56
N GLU A 275 -44.08 25.51 -1.36
CA GLU A 275 -43.40 26.72 -0.93
C GLU A 275 -41.88 26.48 -0.79
N ASN A 276 -41.46 25.34 -0.25
CA ASN A 276 -40.04 25.01 -0.13
C ASN A 276 -39.33 24.86 -1.48
N PHE A 277 -39.96 24.19 -2.46
CA PHE A 277 -39.40 24.09 -3.81
C PHE A 277 -39.16 25.47 -4.45
N SER A 278 -39.86 26.51 -4.00
CA SER A 278 -39.66 27.88 -4.47
C SER A 278 -38.59 28.69 -3.71
N LYS A 279 -38.15 28.23 -2.53
CA LYS A 279 -37.27 29.00 -1.61
C LYS A 279 -35.97 28.28 -1.21
N GLY A 280 -35.79 27.00 -1.56
CA GLY A 280 -34.57 26.23 -1.27
C GLY A 280 -34.33 25.89 0.20
N ASN A 281 -35.34 26.00 1.07
CA ASN A 281 -35.23 25.76 2.52
C ASN A 281 -35.68 24.33 2.90
N THR A 282 -34.89 23.64 3.72
CA THR A 282 -35.07 22.23 4.12
C THR A 282 -35.88 22.04 5.42
N GLU A 283 -35.93 23.01 6.33
CA GLU A 283 -36.66 22.86 7.61
C GLU A 283 -38.17 22.59 7.44
N PRO A 284 -38.91 23.27 6.55
CA PRO A 284 -40.35 23.06 6.46
C PRO A 284 -40.70 21.71 5.80
N VAL A 285 -39.73 21.03 5.17
CA VAL A 285 -39.93 19.68 4.60
C VAL A 285 -40.25 18.68 5.72
N LYS A 286 -39.56 18.73 6.86
CA LYS A 286 -39.79 17.79 7.99
C LYS A 286 -41.22 17.87 8.53
N MET A 287 -41.74 19.10 8.67
CA MET A 287 -43.11 19.32 9.13
C MET A 287 -44.10 18.66 8.16
N SER A 288 -43.91 18.85 6.85
CA SER A 288 -44.75 18.20 5.86
C SER A 288 -44.65 16.67 5.91
N ILE A 289 -43.46 16.11 6.14
CA ILE A 289 -43.27 14.67 6.26
C ILE A 289 -44.05 14.12 7.46
N SER A 290 -43.94 14.76 8.63
CA SER A 290 -44.69 14.36 9.83
C SER A 290 -46.21 14.44 9.63
N MET A 291 -46.69 15.47 8.91
CA MET A 291 -48.11 15.58 8.55
C MET A 291 -48.56 14.43 7.66
N PHE A 292 -47.77 14.04 6.66
CA PHE A 292 -48.07 12.89 5.81
C PHE A 292 -48.09 11.58 6.61
N GLU A 293 -47.15 11.37 7.53
CA GLU A 293 -47.17 10.20 8.42
C GLU A 293 -48.43 10.15 9.29
N ASN A 294 -48.88 11.30 9.82
CA ASN A 294 -50.11 11.38 10.61
C ASN A 294 -51.35 11.06 9.76
N ILE A 295 -51.39 11.51 8.51
CA ILE A 295 -52.45 11.13 7.56
C ILE A 295 -52.44 9.61 7.33
N LEU A 296 -51.27 8.99 7.13
CA LEU A 296 -51.18 7.53 6.95
C LEU A 296 -51.71 6.72 8.14
N LEU A 297 -51.60 7.25 9.36
CA LEU A 297 -52.08 6.59 10.59
C LEU A 297 -53.60 6.69 10.78
N LYS A 298 -54.23 7.78 10.30
CA LYS A 298 -55.65 8.08 10.57
C LYS A 298 -56.58 7.81 9.39
N SER A 299 -56.09 8.04 8.17
CA SER A 299 -56.90 7.90 6.96
C SER A 299 -57.21 6.44 6.66
N LYS A 300 -58.40 6.18 6.11
CA LYS A 300 -58.77 4.90 5.49
C LYS A 300 -58.80 4.98 3.96
N ASN A 301 -58.52 6.14 3.38
CA ASN A 301 -58.57 6.34 1.94
C ASN A 301 -57.32 5.75 1.27
N TYR A 302 -57.50 4.62 0.56
CA TYR A 302 -56.39 3.93 -0.10
C TYR A 302 -55.68 4.80 -1.16
N GLU A 303 -56.42 5.50 -2.04
CA GLU A 303 -55.81 6.34 -3.10
C GLU A 303 -54.90 7.43 -2.49
N LEU A 304 -55.34 8.05 -1.41
CA LEU A 304 -54.57 9.06 -0.68
C LEU A 304 -53.33 8.45 -0.01
N ARG A 305 -53.51 7.35 0.74
CA ARG A 305 -52.41 6.67 1.43
C ARG A 305 -51.36 6.16 0.45
N SER A 306 -51.79 5.53 -0.64
CA SER A 306 -50.93 5.09 -1.75
C SER A 306 -50.10 6.24 -2.31
N GLY A 307 -50.74 7.38 -2.63
CA GLY A 307 -50.02 8.57 -3.11
C GLY A 307 -48.99 9.12 -2.12
N ILE A 308 -49.26 9.03 -0.82
CA ILE A 308 -48.32 9.42 0.24
C ILE A 308 -47.16 8.43 0.36
N TYR A 309 -47.40 7.11 0.38
CA TYR A 309 -46.34 6.10 0.42
C TYR A 309 -45.37 6.24 -0.75
N LYS A 310 -45.89 6.46 -1.95
CA LYS A 310 -45.10 6.66 -3.18
C LYS A 310 -44.21 7.91 -3.16
N TYR A 311 -44.44 8.82 -2.21
CA TYR A 311 -43.56 9.95 -1.93
C TYR A 311 -42.62 9.67 -0.76
N LEU A 312 -43.14 9.18 0.37
CA LEU A 312 -42.36 8.97 1.59
C LEU A 312 -41.31 7.87 1.47
N ILE A 313 -41.62 6.75 0.79
CA ILE A 313 -40.65 5.66 0.63
C ILE A 313 -39.40 6.14 -0.14
N PRO A 314 -39.52 6.74 -1.35
CA PRO A 314 -38.37 7.34 -2.00
C PRO A 314 -37.66 8.42 -1.17
N TYR A 315 -38.41 9.21 -0.39
CA TYR A 315 -37.84 10.24 0.47
C TYR A 315 -36.90 9.65 1.52
N TYR A 316 -37.35 8.62 2.24
CA TYR A 316 -36.51 7.95 3.24
C TYR A 316 -35.38 7.13 2.61
N ILE A 317 -35.55 6.59 1.41
CA ILE A 317 -34.45 5.96 0.65
C ILE A 317 -33.37 7.01 0.28
N GLN A 318 -33.77 8.19 -0.21
CA GLN A 318 -32.82 9.27 -0.54
C GLN A 318 -32.10 9.83 0.71
N ALA A 319 -32.74 9.73 1.88
CA ALA A 319 -32.15 10.09 3.17
C ALA A 319 -31.34 8.96 3.83
N ASP A 320 -31.14 7.82 3.15
CA ASP A 320 -30.49 6.60 3.68
C ASP A 320 -31.13 6.03 4.97
N ASP A 321 -32.39 6.37 5.27
CA ASP A 321 -33.18 5.79 6.37
C ASP A 321 -33.93 4.54 5.91
N TYR A 322 -33.16 3.48 5.68
CA TYR A 322 -33.70 2.19 5.24
C TYR A 322 -34.60 1.52 6.28
N VAL A 323 -34.51 1.88 7.55
CA VAL A 323 -35.38 1.36 8.61
C VAL A 323 -36.78 1.95 8.47
N LYS A 324 -36.88 3.27 8.35
CA LYS A 324 -38.16 3.95 8.19
C LYS A 324 -38.80 3.63 6.84
N SER A 325 -37.99 3.61 5.79
CA SER A 325 -38.42 3.16 4.47
C SER A 325 -38.97 1.72 4.52
N LEU A 326 -38.32 0.78 5.21
CA LEU A 326 -38.81 -0.58 5.38
C LEU A 326 -40.15 -0.64 6.11
N GLU A 327 -40.31 0.13 7.20
CA GLU A 327 -41.56 0.22 7.96
C GLU A 327 -42.72 0.65 7.05
N LEU A 328 -42.53 1.75 6.31
CA LEU A 328 -43.54 2.29 5.41
C LEU A 328 -43.83 1.36 4.24
N THR A 329 -42.80 0.70 3.69
CA THR A 329 -42.97 -0.22 2.56
C THR A 329 -43.73 -1.47 2.97
N LYS A 330 -43.50 -2.00 4.19
CA LYS A 330 -44.31 -3.11 4.74
C LYS A 330 -45.78 -2.72 4.90
N LYS A 331 -46.06 -1.53 5.45
CA LYS A 331 -47.42 -1.01 5.57
C LYS A 331 -48.07 -0.85 4.20
N TYR A 332 -47.33 -0.29 3.25
CA TYR A 332 -47.82 -0.10 1.89
C TYR A 332 -48.16 -1.43 1.20
N TYR A 333 -47.32 -2.45 1.37
CA TYR A 333 -47.58 -3.79 0.85
C TYR A 333 -48.86 -4.41 1.41
N VAL A 334 -49.15 -4.20 2.71
CA VAL A 334 -50.40 -4.67 3.32
C VAL A 334 -51.59 -3.91 2.74
N ASP A 335 -51.53 -2.57 2.70
CA ASP A 335 -52.62 -1.73 2.21
C ASP A 335 -52.96 -2.00 0.73
N SER A 336 -51.93 -2.17 -0.12
CA SER A 336 -52.11 -2.47 -1.54
C SER A 336 -52.68 -3.87 -1.75
N LYS A 337 -52.24 -4.85 -0.95
CA LYS A 337 -52.73 -6.22 -1.02
C LYS A 337 -54.21 -6.33 -0.60
N GLU A 338 -54.59 -5.67 0.50
CA GLU A 338 -56.00 -5.60 0.94
C GLU A 338 -56.89 -4.93 -0.10
N SER A 339 -56.34 -3.94 -0.82
CA SER A 339 -57.02 -3.22 -1.90
C SER A 339 -56.97 -3.93 -3.26
N HIS A 340 -56.38 -5.13 -3.33
CA HIS A 340 -56.20 -5.93 -4.56
C HIS A 340 -55.42 -5.20 -5.66
N ASP A 341 -54.57 -4.25 -5.28
CA ASP A 341 -53.71 -3.48 -6.18
C ASP A 341 -52.37 -4.21 -6.35
N TYR A 342 -52.33 -5.10 -7.35
CA TYR A 342 -51.17 -5.96 -7.59
C TYR A 342 -49.96 -5.17 -8.08
N GLU A 343 -50.12 -4.06 -8.82
CA GLU A 343 -48.96 -3.27 -9.29
C GLU A 343 -48.23 -2.64 -8.11
N GLU A 344 -48.98 -1.99 -7.20
CA GLU A 344 -48.38 -1.37 -6.02
C GLU A 344 -47.88 -2.41 -5.01
N SER A 345 -48.55 -3.56 -4.91
CA SER A 345 -48.07 -4.69 -4.11
C SER A 345 -46.72 -5.21 -4.62
N ASN A 346 -46.50 -5.24 -5.94
CA ASN A 346 -45.22 -5.66 -6.52
C ASN A 346 -44.12 -4.63 -6.21
N PHE A 347 -44.40 -3.34 -6.38
CA PHE A 347 -43.47 -2.27 -6.05
C PHE A 347 -43.10 -2.29 -4.56
N ALA A 348 -44.08 -2.47 -3.68
CA ALA A 348 -43.85 -2.54 -2.24
C ALA A 348 -43.07 -3.83 -1.86
N ALA A 349 -43.38 -4.98 -2.45
CA ALA A 349 -42.62 -6.21 -2.22
C ALA A 349 -41.14 -6.07 -2.60
N GLU A 350 -40.86 -5.48 -3.76
CA GLU A 350 -39.48 -5.18 -4.18
C GLU A 350 -38.83 -4.15 -3.23
N GLY A 351 -39.56 -3.13 -2.80
CA GLY A 351 -39.06 -2.15 -1.83
C GLY A 351 -38.71 -2.77 -0.48
N ILE A 352 -39.44 -3.80 -0.02
CA ILE A 352 -39.07 -4.55 1.19
C ILE A 352 -37.72 -5.24 0.98
N LEU A 353 -37.53 -5.95 -0.14
CA LEU A 353 -36.24 -6.58 -0.47
C LEU A 353 -35.11 -5.56 -0.55
N TYR A 354 -35.34 -4.42 -1.20
CA TYR A 354 -34.37 -3.36 -1.32
C TYR A 354 -33.88 -2.86 0.04
N ASN A 355 -34.81 -2.54 0.94
CA ASN A 355 -34.45 -2.06 2.27
C ASN A 355 -33.77 -3.17 3.11
N LEU A 356 -34.26 -4.41 3.08
CA LEU A 356 -33.64 -5.54 3.79
C LEU A 356 -32.20 -5.80 3.31
N ALA A 357 -31.98 -5.74 2.00
CA ALA A 357 -30.66 -5.92 1.40
C ALA A 357 -29.71 -4.76 1.77
N LYS A 358 -30.20 -3.52 1.80
CA LYS A 358 -29.43 -2.35 2.27
C LYS A 358 -29.08 -2.43 3.75
N LEU A 359 -29.97 -3.00 4.56
CA LEU A 359 -29.76 -3.29 5.98
C LEU A 359 -28.92 -4.56 6.22
N LYS A 360 -28.48 -5.25 5.16
CA LYS A 360 -27.69 -6.49 5.19
C LYS A 360 -28.37 -7.64 5.98
N GLN A 361 -29.70 -7.71 5.99
CA GLN A 361 -30.46 -8.75 6.70
C GLN A 361 -30.68 -9.98 5.82
N VAL A 362 -29.63 -10.78 5.60
CA VAL A 362 -29.65 -11.90 4.65
C VAL A 362 -30.71 -12.95 5.00
N GLU A 363 -30.90 -13.29 6.27
CA GLU A 363 -31.90 -14.29 6.69
C GLU A 363 -33.32 -13.83 6.36
N LYS A 364 -33.60 -12.53 6.50
CA LYS A 364 -34.90 -11.94 6.20
C LYS A 364 -35.15 -11.80 4.71
N VAL A 365 -34.11 -11.50 3.92
CA VAL A 365 -34.20 -11.59 2.46
C VAL A 365 -34.58 -13.02 2.06
N GLN A 366 -33.88 -14.03 2.58
CA GLN A 366 -34.18 -15.43 2.25
C GLN A 366 -35.56 -15.91 2.69
N GLU A 367 -36.01 -15.49 3.87
CA GLU A 367 -37.36 -15.77 4.37
C GLU A 367 -38.41 -15.25 3.37
N LEU A 368 -38.27 -13.99 2.95
CA LEU A 368 -39.20 -13.35 2.02
C LEU A 368 -39.16 -14.02 0.63
N LEU A 369 -37.98 -14.39 0.13
CA LEU A 369 -37.82 -15.06 -1.17
C LEU A 369 -38.42 -16.48 -1.22
N LYS A 370 -38.61 -17.13 -0.05
CA LYS A 370 -39.29 -18.43 0.04
C LYS A 370 -40.81 -18.33 0.02
N GLU A 371 -41.38 -17.14 0.23
CA GLU A 371 -42.82 -16.96 0.23
C GLU A 371 -43.42 -17.15 -1.18
N LYS A 372 -44.41 -18.03 -1.30
CA LYS A 372 -45.08 -18.34 -2.57
C LYS A 372 -45.71 -17.11 -3.23
N THR A 373 -46.20 -16.15 -2.44
CA THR A 373 -46.75 -14.89 -2.93
C THR A 373 -45.69 -14.05 -3.61
N ILE A 374 -44.53 -13.89 -2.98
CA ILE A 374 -43.39 -13.13 -3.52
C ILE A 374 -42.88 -13.77 -4.81
N GLN A 375 -42.74 -15.09 -4.85
CA GLN A 375 -42.30 -15.82 -6.04
C GLN A 375 -43.24 -15.68 -7.24
N LYS A 376 -44.54 -15.45 -7.01
CA LYS A 376 -45.52 -15.23 -8.07
C LYS A 376 -45.47 -13.81 -8.64
N ILE A 377 -45.11 -12.83 -7.81
CA ILE A 377 -45.19 -11.42 -8.18
C ILE A 377 -43.86 -10.80 -8.62
N LEU A 378 -42.73 -11.30 -8.11
CA LEU A 378 -41.41 -10.79 -8.48
C LEU A 378 -40.71 -11.70 -9.50
N PRO A 379 -40.03 -11.14 -10.52
CA PRO A 379 -39.23 -11.94 -11.45
C PRO A 379 -38.10 -12.69 -10.73
N LYS A 380 -37.85 -13.94 -11.13
CA LYS A 380 -36.80 -14.80 -10.53
C LYS A 380 -35.41 -14.16 -10.54
N GLN A 381 -35.04 -13.47 -11.62
CA GLN A 381 -33.75 -12.79 -11.71
C GLN A 381 -33.63 -11.58 -10.78
N VAL A 382 -34.74 -10.87 -10.52
CA VAL A 382 -34.74 -9.74 -9.57
C VAL A 382 -34.53 -10.27 -8.16
N MET A 383 -35.25 -11.32 -7.79
CA MET A 383 -35.06 -12.01 -6.50
C MET A 383 -33.61 -12.46 -6.29
N LEU A 384 -33.04 -13.15 -7.28
CA LEU A 384 -31.65 -13.59 -7.23
C LEU A 384 -30.66 -12.42 -7.15
N ALA A 385 -30.92 -11.31 -7.86
CA ALA A 385 -30.07 -10.11 -7.81
C ALA A 385 -29.98 -9.50 -6.39
N TYR A 386 -31.10 -9.41 -5.67
CA TYR A 386 -31.11 -8.94 -4.28
C TYR A 386 -30.37 -9.91 -3.34
N GLU A 387 -30.55 -11.21 -3.51
CA GLU A 387 -29.87 -12.22 -2.69
C GLU A 387 -28.34 -12.18 -2.89
N LEU A 388 -27.88 -12.20 -4.14
CA LEU A 388 -26.45 -12.13 -4.48
C LEU A 388 -25.79 -10.83 -3.99
N TYR A 389 -26.45 -9.68 -4.16
CA TYR A 389 -25.97 -8.41 -3.63
C TYR A 389 -25.82 -8.46 -2.11
N THR A 390 -26.81 -9.01 -1.40
CA THR A 390 -26.81 -9.08 0.06
C THR A 390 -25.64 -9.94 0.54
N TYR A 391 -25.46 -11.13 -0.05
CA TYR A 391 -24.32 -12.00 0.25
C TYR A 391 -22.97 -11.33 -0.01
N LEU A 392 -22.80 -10.69 -1.16
CA LEU A 392 -21.53 -10.02 -1.48
C LEU A 392 -21.26 -8.82 -0.55
N SER A 393 -22.31 -8.10 -0.12
CA SER A 393 -22.21 -6.99 0.84
C SER A 393 -21.82 -7.40 2.26
N LEU A 394 -21.94 -8.69 2.56
CA LEU A 394 -21.51 -9.36 3.79
C LEU A 394 -20.16 -10.09 3.60
N GLU A 395 -19.46 -9.85 2.48
CA GLU A 395 -18.18 -10.48 2.14
C GLU A 395 -18.26 -12.01 1.95
N GLN A 396 -19.47 -12.56 1.80
CA GLN A 396 -19.72 -13.99 1.60
C GLN A 396 -19.67 -14.38 0.12
N SER A 397 -18.52 -14.16 -0.52
CA SER A 397 -18.32 -14.35 -1.97
C SER A 397 -18.48 -15.81 -2.43
N GLU A 398 -18.11 -16.79 -1.60
CA GLU A 398 -18.34 -18.22 -1.91
C GLU A 398 -19.83 -18.55 -2.07
N GLU A 399 -20.70 -17.97 -1.24
CA GLU A 399 -22.14 -18.21 -1.31
C GLU A 399 -22.76 -17.59 -2.57
N VAL A 400 -22.26 -16.43 -3.00
CA VAL A 400 -22.64 -15.81 -4.29
C VAL A 400 -22.36 -16.77 -5.45
N ILE A 401 -21.18 -17.38 -5.47
CA ILE A 401 -20.78 -18.34 -6.53
C ILE A 401 -21.69 -19.57 -6.50
N LYS A 402 -21.86 -20.21 -5.32
CA LYS A 402 -22.72 -21.40 -5.18
C LYS A 402 -24.15 -21.14 -5.65
N LEU A 403 -24.71 -19.99 -5.25
CA LEU A 403 -26.07 -19.63 -5.61
C LEU A 403 -26.21 -19.34 -7.11
N TYR A 404 -25.22 -18.68 -7.72
CA TYR A 404 -25.20 -18.46 -9.16
C TYR A 404 -25.11 -19.77 -9.94
N GLU A 405 -24.15 -20.65 -9.62
CA GLU A 405 -23.96 -21.92 -10.33
C GLU A 405 -25.21 -22.81 -10.27
N LYS A 406 -25.93 -22.80 -9.14
CA LYS A 406 -27.21 -23.50 -8.99
C LYS A 406 -28.29 -22.99 -9.94
N ASN A 407 -28.29 -21.69 -10.24
CA ASN A 407 -29.35 -21.02 -10.99
C ASN A 407 -28.95 -20.66 -12.43
N GLU A 408 -27.68 -20.77 -12.81
CA GLU A 408 -27.11 -20.28 -14.07
C GLU A 408 -27.90 -20.74 -15.30
N LYS A 409 -28.24 -22.03 -15.37
CA LYS A 409 -28.99 -22.63 -16.49
C LYS A 409 -30.42 -22.10 -16.62
N SER A 410 -30.96 -21.49 -15.57
CA SER A 410 -32.33 -20.95 -15.53
C SER A 410 -32.40 -19.46 -15.83
N LEU A 411 -31.26 -18.79 -16.04
CA LEU A 411 -31.20 -17.36 -16.33
C LEU A 411 -31.59 -17.09 -17.79
N VAL A 412 -32.53 -16.19 -17.98
CA VAL A 412 -33.04 -15.76 -19.30
C VAL A 412 -32.24 -14.55 -19.77
N LYS A 413 -31.84 -14.51 -21.04
CA LYS A 413 -31.08 -13.38 -21.60
C LYS A 413 -31.99 -12.20 -21.99
N PRO A 414 -31.55 -10.94 -21.82
CA PRO A 414 -30.30 -10.54 -21.17
C PRO A 414 -30.35 -10.78 -19.65
N VAL A 415 -29.25 -11.29 -19.08
CA VAL A 415 -29.18 -11.61 -17.64
C VAL A 415 -29.09 -10.30 -16.85
N HIS A 416 -29.80 -10.19 -15.73
CA HIS A 416 -29.83 -8.96 -14.93
C HIS A 416 -28.41 -8.45 -14.57
N PRO A 417 -28.10 -7.15 -14.73
CA PRO A 417 -26.75 -6.61 -14.61
C PRO A 417 -26.11 -6.82 -13.23
N VAL A 418 -26.93 -6.73 -12.17
CA VAL A 418 -26.51 -7.02 -10.78
C VAL A 418 -25.98 -8.45 -10.63
N ILE A 419 -26.63 -9.42 -11.29
CA ILE A 419 -26.20 -10.83 -11.21
C ILE A 419 -24.81 -10.94 -11.82
N LEU A 420 -24.66 -10.53 -13.10
CA LEU A 420 -23.39 -10.68 -13.81
C LEU A 420 -22.25 -9.95 -13.10
N TYR A 421 -22.44 -8.68 -12.71
CA TYR A 421 -21.40 -7.89 -12.06
C TYR A 421 -20.99 -8.48 -10.70
N ASN A 422 -21.94 -8.78 -9.81
CA ASN A 422 -21.61 -9.29 -8.47
C ASN A 422 -21.02 -10.70 -8.50
N VAL A 423 -21.46 -11.54 -9.44
CA VAL A 423 -20.90 -12.88 -9.61
C VAL A 423 -19.48 -12.81 -10.18
N ALA A 424 -19.25 -11.95 -11.17
CA ALA A 424 -17.90 -11.73 -11.70
C ALA A 424 -16.95 -11.22 -10.60
N GLU A 425 -17.40 -10.27 -9.78
CA GLU A 425 -16.63 -9.81 -8.63
C GLU A 425 -16.42 -10.90 -7.58
N ALA A 426 -17.42 -11.73 -7.29
CA ALA A 426 -17.26 -12.85 -6.37
C ALA A 426 -16.22 -13.87 -6.89
N TYR A 427 -16.23 -14.19 -8.18
CA TYR A 427 -15.19 -15.03 -8.78
C TYR A 427 -13.82 -14.39 -8.71
N PHE A 428 -13.71 -13.07 -8.90
CA PHE A 428 -12.46 -12.34 -8.77
C PHE A 428 -11.90 -12.43 -7.34
N ARG A 429 -12.74 -12.17 -6.32
CA ARG A 429 -12.38 -12.28 -4.90
C ARG A 429 -11.95 -13.68 -4.49
N ASN A 430 -12.48 -14.71 -5.14
CA ASN A 430 -12.09 -16.11 -4.96
C ASN A 430 -10.94 -16.58 -5.87
N SER A 431 -10.19 -15.65 -6.48
CA SER A 431 -9.06 -15.92 -7.37
C SER A 431 -9.40 -16.77 -8.61
N ASN A 432 -10.67 -16.85 -9.01
CA ASN A 432 -11.11 -17.53 -10.23
C ASN A 432 -11.16 -16.54 -11.41
N TYR A 433 -9.99 -16.01 -11.76
CA TYR A 433 -9.84 -14.90 -12.70
C TYR A 433 -10.35 -15.21 -14.11
N ALA A 434 -10.22 -16.47 -14.58
CA ALA A 434 -10.72 -16.89 -15.88
C ALA A 434 -12.25 -16.76 -15.98
N ARG A 435 -12.98 -17.25 -14.97
CA ARG A 435 -14.44 -17.12 -14.93
C ARG A 435 -14.87 -15.69 -14.68
N ALA A 436 -14.19 -14.98 -13.79
CA ALA A 436 -14.46 -13.57 -13.50
C ALA A 436 -14.42 -12.73 -14.78
N ALA A 437 -13.35 -12.82 -15.57
CA ALA A 437 -13.21 -12.08 -16.81
C ALA A 437 -14.29 -12.43 -17.84
N LYS A 438 -14.64 -13.71 -17.97
CA LYS A 438 -15.71 -14.15 -18.90
C LYS A 438 -17.07 -13.55 -18.54
N ILE A 439 -17.42 -13.52 -17.25
CA ILE A 439 -18.71 -12.97 -16.80
C ILE A 439 -18.70 -11.44 -16.86
N TYR A 440 -17.56 -10.79 -16.58
CA TYR A 440 -17.40 -9.35 -16.82
C TYR A 440 -17.54 -8.99 -18.30
N ASP A 441 -17.02 -9.82 -19.21
CA ASP A 441 -17.19 -9.62 -20.65
C ASP A 441 -18.66 -9.76 -21.08
N GLU A 442 -19.37 -10.77 -20.55
CA GLU A 442 -20.82 -10.91 -20.75
C GLU A 442 -21.59 -9.70 -20.21
N PHE A 443 -21.22 -9.18 -19.04
CA PHE A 443 -21.76 -7.94 -18.52
C PHE A 443 -21.52 -6.76 -19.47
N LEU A 444 -20.33 -6.61 -20.03
CA LEU A 444 -20.00 -5.52 -20.95
C LEU A 444 -20.71 -5.65 -22.30
N LYS A 445 -20.99 -6.88 -22.76
CA LYS A 445 -21.74 -7.13 -24.00
C LYS A 445 -23.14 -6.52 -23.93
N ASP A 446 -23.86 -6.76 -22.83
CA ASP A 446 -25.25 -6.33 -22.67
C ASP A 446 -25.36 -4.95 -21.99
N TYR A 447 -24.35 -4.54 -21.19
CA TYR A 447 -24.41 -3.36 -20.31
C TYR A 447 -23.18 -2.46 -20.41
N SER A 448 -22.60 -2.31 -21.60
CA SER A 448 -21.41 -1.46 -21.86
C SER A 448 -21.55 0.01 -21.42
N PHE A 449 -22.79 0.52 -21.35
CA PHE A 449 -23.16 1.89 -20.96
C PHE A 449 -23.45 2.03 -19.45
N HIS A 450 -23.47 0.94 -18.69
CA HIS A 450 -23.77 0.96 -17.27
C HIS A 450 -22.67 1.64 -16.47
N THR A 451 -23.02 2.27 -15.34
CA THR A 451 -22.07 3.03 -14.49
C THR A 451 -20.91 2.18 -13.98
N LYS A 452 -21.15 0.87 -13.77
CA LYS A 452 -20.15 -0.13 -13.35
C LYS A 452 -19.32 -0.74 -14.50
N SER A 453 -19.55 -0.34 -15.75
CA SER A 453 -18.81 -0.85 -16.90
C SER A 453 -17.32 -0.49 -16.88
N SER A 454 -16.96 0.64 -16.27
CA SER A 454 -15.55 1.06 -16.16
C SER A 454 -14.77 0.11 -15.23
N GLU A 455 -15.38 -0.27 -14.10
CA GLU A 455 -14.81 -1.23 -13.15
C GLU A 455 -14.64 -2.62 -13.78
N ALA A 456 -15.65 -3.09 -14.52
CA ALA A 456 -15.59 -4.36 -15.24
C ALA A 456 -14.43 -4.42 -16.25
N ARG A 457 -14.18 -3.34 -17.00
CA ARG A 457 -13.05 -3.27 -17.96
C ARG A 457 -11.70 -3.38 -17.27
N ILE A 458 -11.51 -2.70 -16.13
CA ILE A 458 -10.29 -2.83 -15.33
C ILE A 458 -10.14 -4.25 -14.80
N ARG A 459 -11.21 -4.86 -14.29
CA ARG A 459 -11.18 -6.23 -13.77
C ARG A 459 -10.77 -7.24 -14.84
N ILE A 460 -11.24 -7.10 -16.07
CA ILE A 460 -10.79 -7.96 -17.18
C ILE A 460 -9.29 -7.79 -17.42
N ALA A 461 -8.79 -6.55 -17.47
CA ALA A 461 -7.36 -6.27 -17.62
C ALA A 461 -6.52 -6.86 -16.47
N GLN A 462 -6.98 -6.70 -15.23
CA GLN A 462 -6.34 -7.28 -14.04
C GLN A 462 -6.34 -8.80 -14.08
N CYS A 463 -7.46 -9.44 -14.44
CA CYS A 463 -7.51 -10.88 -14.61
C CYS A 463 -6.47 -11.35 -15.64
N TRP A 464 -6.30 -10.64 -16.76
CA TRP A 464 -5.31 -11.01 -17.78
C TRP A 464 -3.89 -10.85 -17.26
N GLU A 465 -3.62 -9.74 -16.58
CA GLU A 465 -2.31 -9.43 -16.02
C GLU A 465 -1.90 -10.45 -14.92
N ILE A 466 -2.79 -10.76 -13.98
CA ILE A 466 -2.55 -11.69 -12.88
C ILE A 466 -2.35 -13.12 -13.39
N GLN A 467 -3.07 -13.49 -14.44
CA GLN A 467 -2.94 -14.80 -15.08
C GLN A 467 -1.74 -14.90 -16.01
N GLU A 468 -0.90 -13.86 -16.10
CA GLU A 468 0.29 -13.83 -16.96
C GLU A 468 -0.05 -14.14 -18.43
N LYS A 469 -1.21 -13.64 -18.90
CA LYS A 469 -1.60 -13.74 -20.31
C LYS A 469 -0.77 -12.82 -21.19
N ASN A 470 -1.05 -12.83 -22.49
CA ASN A 470 -0.33 -12.02 -23.47
C ASN A 470 -0.24 -10.54 -23.01
N PHE A 471 1.00 -10.04 -23.00
CA PHE A 471 1.33 -8.72 -22.48
C PHE A 471 0.74 -7.59 -23.31
N GLU A 472 0.78 -7.71 -24.64
CA GLU A 472 0.22 -6.70 -25.56
C GLU A 472 -1.30 -6.67 -25.51
N GLU A 473 -1.96 -7.83 -25.37
CA GLU A 473 -3.41 -7.86 -25.13
C GLU A 473 -3.78 -7.16 -23.81
N SER A 474 -2.98 -7.36 -22.75
CA SER A 474 -3.19 -6.68 -21.46
C SER A 474 -3.05 -5.16 -21.58
N ILE A 475 -2.09 -4.68 -22.40
CA ILE A 475 -1.93 -3.25 -22.74
C ILE A 475 -3.20 -2.73 -23.41
N GLU A 476 -3.73 -3.43 -24.41
CA GLU A 476 -4.95 -3.01 -25.11
C GLU A 476 -6.19 -3.01 -24.20
N LEU A 477 -6.30 -3.97 -23.29
CA LEU A 477 -7.38 -4.00 -22.30
C LEU A 477 -7.33 -2.78 -21.36
N TYR A 478 -6.14 -2.40 -20.87
CA TYR A 478 -6.01 -1.19 -20.06
C TYR A 478 -6.27 0.09 -20.87
N LYS A 479 -5.81 0.18 -22.13
CA LYS A 479 -6.18 1.29 -23.01
C LYS A 479 -7.69 1.39 -23.21
N ASN A 480 -8.37 0.26 -23.39
CA ASN A 480 -9.83 0.20 -23.52
C ASN A 480 -10.51 0.69 -22.23
N ALA A 481 -10.03 0.25 -21.06
CA ALA A 481 -10.52 0.70 -19.77
C ALA A 481 -10.34 2.22 -19.58
N ILE A 482 -9.22 2.80 -20.02
CA ILE A 482 -8.97 4.25 -19.97
C ILE A 482 -9.93 5.00 -20.91
N ASN A 483 -9.97 4.61 -22.18
CA ASN A 483 -10.70 5.36 -23.22
C ASN A 483 -12.23 5.28 -23.08
N ARG A 484 -12.73 4.21 -22.46
CA ARG A 484 -14.18 3.98 -22.28
C ARG A 484 -14.65 4.17 -20.85
N SER A 485 -13.83 4.78 -19.98
CA SER A 485 -14.24 5.04 -18.60
C SER A 485 -15.26 6.17 -18.54
N GLN A 486 -16.37 5.91 -17.87
CA GLN A 486 -17.39 6.93 -17.54
C GLN A 486 -17.15 7.54 -16.15
N ASN A 487 -16.32 6.90 -15.33
CA ASN A 487 -15.95 7.36 -13.99
C ASN A 487 -14.50 7.84 -14.01
N VAL A 488 -14.27 9.08 -13.55
CA VAL A 488 -12.94 9.72 -13.58
C VAL A 488 -11.94 9.00 -12.66
N GLU A 489 -12.36 8.57 -11.48
CA GLU A 489 -11.51 7.87 -10.51
C GLU A 489 -11.07 6.50 -11.02
N ILE A 490 -12.03 5.73 -11.56
CA ILE A 490 -11.76 4.42 -12.17
C ILE A 490 -10.89 4.58 -13.42
N GLY A 491 -11.15 5.60 -14.25
CA GLY A 491 -10.28 5.92 -15.39
C GLY A 491 -8.84 6.25 -14.96
N PHE A 492 -8.67 6.92 -13.82
CA PHE A 492 -7.36 7.21 -13.25
C PHE A 492 -6.67 5.96 -12.69
N GLU A 493 -7.41 5.04 -12.05
CA GLU A 493 -6.87 3.74 -11.66
C GLU A 493 -6.34 2.96 -12.88
N ALA A 494 -7.12 2.92 -13.97
CA ALA A 494 -6.71 2.26 -15.21
C ALA A 494 -5.41 2.85 -15.77
N ARG A 495 -5.23 4.18 -15.69
CA ARG A 495 -3.99 4.86 -16.08
C ARG A 495 -2.80 4.46 -15.22
N ILE A 496 -2.96 4.41 -13.89
CA ILE A 496 -1.87 4.00 -12.99
C ILE A 496 -1.44 2.56 -13.30
N ARG A 497 -2.40 1.65 -13.49
CA ARG A 497 -2.13 0.24 -13.83
C ARG A 497 -1.48 0.10 -15.21
N TYR A 498 -1.92 0.88 -16.17
CA TYR A 498 -1.30 0.95 -17.49
C TYR A 498 0.17 1.39 -17.43
N VAL A 499 0.47 2.43 -16.64
CA VAL A 499 1.86 2.87 -16.42
C VAL A 499 2.67 1.75 -15.75
N ALA A 500 2.10 1.09 -14.74
CA ALA A 500 2.76 -0.02 -14.05
C ALA A 500 3.09 -1.18 -15.00
N LEU A 501 2.15 -1.56 -15.85
CA LEU A 501 2.34 -2.59 -16.87
C LEU A 501 3.48 -2.20 -17.82
N ARG A 502 3.47 -0.98 -18.38
CA ARG A 502 4.47 -0.58 -19.38
C ARG A 502 5.86 -0.28 -18.81
N ASN A 503 5.95 0.35 -17.63
CA ASN A 503 7.23 0.78 -17.05
C ASN A 503 7.83 -0.23 -16.10
N LEU A 504 7.03 -0.95 -15.31
CA LEU A 504 7.55 -1.73 -14.20
C LEU A 504 7.72 -3.21 -14.57
N ARG A 505 6.76 -3.75 -15.33
CA ARG A 505 6.80 -5.15 -15.76
C ARG A 505 7.86 -5.38 -16.82
N LYS A 506 8.18 -4.44 -17.71
CA LYS A 506 9.26 -4.64 -18.70
C LYS A 506 10.63 -4.63 -18.04
N LYS A 507 11.46 -5.65 -18.29
CA LYS A 507 12.87 -5.67 -17.83
C LYS A 507 13.68 -4.55 -18.48
N SER A 508 13.43 -4.29 -19.77
CA SER A 508 14.00 -3.18 -20.54
C SER A 508 12.91 -2.19 -20.94
N VAL A 509 13.00 -0.95 -20.45
CA VAL A 509 11.99 0.10 -20.63
C VAL A 509 12.40 1.02 -21.80
N SER A 510 11.51 1.19 -22.78
CA SER A 510 11.74 2.10 -23.92
C SER A 510 11.37 3.55 -23.59
N GLU A 511 11.82 4.51 -24.40
CA GLU A 511 11.46 5.93 -24.20
C GLU A 511 9.93 6.14 -24.30
N ALA A 512 9.27 5.48 -25.24
CA ALA A 512 7.82 5.49 -25.37
C ALA A 512 7.09 4.89 -24.14
N ASP A 513 7.74 4.00 -23.38
CA ASP A 513 7.18 3.53 -22.10
C ASP A 513 7.35 4.61 -21.01
N ARG A 514 8.47 5.34 -20.99
CA ARG A 514 8.70 6.41 -20.01
C ARG A 514 7.75 7.59 -20.18
N GLU A 515 7.38 7.92 -21.41
CA GLU A 515 6.42 8.99 -21.71
C GLU A 515 5.08 8.80 -20.99
N VAL A 516 4.62 7.55 -20.81
CA VAL A 516 3.32 7.30 -20.17
C VAL A 516 3.28 7.66 -18.69
N LYS A 517 4.44 7.88 -18.04
CA LYS A 517 4.50 8.36 -16.64
C LYS A 517 3.76 9.67 -16.43
N VAL A 518 3.60 10.48 -17.48
CA VAL A 518 2.78 11.71 -17.45
C VAL A 518 1.36 11.44 -16.97
N PHE A 519 0.83 10.22 -17.15
CA PHE A 519 -0.49 9.83 -16.63
C PHE A 519 -0.55 9.69 -15.11
N LEU A 520 0.58 9.58 -14.41
CA LEU A 520 0.61 9.57 -12.95
C LEU A 520 0.37 10.95 -12.33
N THR A 521 0.49 12.03 -13.12
CA THR A 521 0.29 13.42 -12.69
C THR A 521 -0.87 14.09 -13.42
N SER A 522 -1.12 13.70 -14.66
CA SER A 522 -2.15 14.32 -15.52
C SER A 522 -3.57 14.03 -15.04
N GLY A 523 -4.38 15.09 -14.93
CA GLY A 523 -5.80 14.99 -14.61
C GLY A 523 -6.11 14.76 -13.13
N LEU A 524 -5.15 14.97 -12.23
CA LEU A 524 -5.34 14.86 -10.78
C LEU A 524 -6.29 15.92 -10.20
N GLU A 525 -6.42 17.08 -10.84
CA GLU A 525 -7.19 18.23 -10.32
C GLU A 525 -8.68 17.90 -10.09
N ASN A 526 -9.24 16.96 -10.86
CA ASN A 526 -10.64 16.57 -10.80
C ASN A 526 -10.87 15.16 -10.20
N VAL A 527 -9.84 14.54 -9.63
CA VAL A 527 -9.92 13.16 -9.10
C VAL A 527 -9.87 13.17 -7.58
N ARG A 528 -10.91 12.65 -6.94
CA ARG A 528 -10.86 12.34 -5.51
C ARG A 528 -10.00 11.10 -5.31
N VAL A 529 -8.78 11.29 -4.81
CA VAL A 529 -7.85 10.18 -4.57
C VAL A 529 -8.20 9.51 -3.24
N GLU A 530 -9.07 8.51 -3.29
CA GLU A 530 -9.39 7.66 -2.13
C GLU A 530 -8.17 6.87 -1.63
N LYS A 531 -8.25 6.31 -0.42
CA LYS A 531 -7.12 5.68 0.27
C LYS A 531 -6.42 4.61 -0.59
N ASP A 532 -7.19 3.74 -1.24
CA ASP A 532 -6.65 2.64 -2.03
C ASP A 532 -6.03 3.09 -3.36
N LEU A 533 -6.63 4.08 -4.01
CA LEU A 533 -6.06 4.69 -5.22
C LEU A 533 -4.77 5.45 -4.89
N LYS A 534 -4.71 6.10 -3.72
CA LYS A 534 -3.54 6.83 -3.24
C LYS A 534 -2.35 5.91 -3.03
N LYS A 535 -2.54 4.78 -2.33
CA LYS A 535 -1.46 3.81 -2.09
C LYS A 535 -0.98 3.16 -3.38
N LEU A 536 -1.88 2.88 -4.33
CA LEU A 536 -1.51 2.35 -5.64
C LEU A 536 -0.66 3.35 -6.42
N LEU A 537 -1.08 4.62 -6.46
CA LEU A 537 -0.29 5.70 -7.07
C LEU A 537 1.10 5.82 -6.42
N TRP A 538 1.17 5.74 -5.09
CA TRP A 538 2.42 5.82 -4.37
C TRP A 538 3.38 4.68 -4.72
N GLN A 539 2.88 3.46 -4.76
CA GLN A 539 3.66 2.29 -5.14
C GLN A 539 4.22 2.42 -6.55
N VAL A 540 3.38 2.78 -7.52
CA VAL A 540 3.81 2.85 -8.92
C VAL A 540 4.87 3.95 -9.11
N ARG A 541 4.70 5.12 -8.49
CA ARG A 541 5.72 6.19 -8.51
C ARG A 541 7.05 5.75 -7.91
N LEU A 542 7.03 5.13 -6.72
CA LEU A 542 8.25 4.62 -6.09
C LEU A 542 8.99 3.67 -7.03
N ARG A 543 8.28 2.69 -7.59
CA ARG A 543 8.86 1.68 -8.46
C ARG A 543 9.38 2.26 -9.78
N THR A 544 8.80 3.35 -10.30
CA THR A 544 9.37 4.03 -11.48
C THR A 544 10.75 4.60 -11.20
N PHE A 545 11.01 5.18 -10.02
CA PHE A 545 12.34 5.64 -9.66
C PHE A 545 13.34 4.47 -9.55
N ILE A 546 12.90 3.35 -8.98
CA ILE A 546 13.73 2.14 -8.84
C ILE A 546 14.14 1.60 -10.21
N VAL A 547 13.20 1.44 -11.14
CA VAL A 547 13.48 0.91 -12.48
C VAL A 547 14.41 1.83 -13.28
N GLU A 548 14.35 3.15 -13.03
CA GLU A 548 15.26 4.13 -13.63
C GLU A 548 16.61 4.24 -12.92
N LYS A 549 16.88 3.39 -11.92
CA LYS A 549 18.09 3.40 -11.08
C LYS A 549 18.31 4.73 -10.36
N LYS A 550 17.25 5.49 -10.12
CA LYS A 550 17.25 6.78 -9.41
C LYS A 550 17.01 6.54 -7.92
N TYR A 551 17.93 5.81 -7.28
CA TYR A 551 17.72 5.32 -5.92
C TYR A 551 17.63 6.44 -4.88
N ASP A 552 18.35 7.54 -5.05
CA ASP A 552 18.25 8.70 -4.15
C ASP A 552 16.88 9.38 -4.22
N GLU A 553 16.33 9.55 -5.44
CA GLU A 553 14.96 10.07 -5.64
C GLU A 553 13.92 9.11 -5.04
N ALA A 554 14.11 7.80 -5.24
CA ALA A 554 13.25 6.77 -4.66
C ALA A 554 13.25 6.80 -3.13
N LEU A 555 14.42 6.98 -2.52
CA LEU A 555 14.60 7.04 -1.08
C LEU A 555 13.99 8.31 -0.47
N ALA A 556 14.23 9.46 -1.10
CA ALA A 556 13.60 10.72 -0.71
C ALA A 556 12.07 10.64 -0.79
N TYR A 557 11.55 10.03 -1.86
CA TYR A 557 10.12 9.79 -2.03
C TYR A 557 9.56 8.86 -0.95
N LEU A 558 10.25 7.75 -0.66
CA LEU A 558 9.84 6.78 0.35
C LEU A 558 9.82 7.38 1.76
N ASN A 559 10.80 8.22 2.10
CA ASN A 559 10.86 8.95 3.37
C ASN A 559 9.71 9.96 3.53
N ALA A 560 9.15 10.47 2.44
CA ALA A 560 8.00 11.37 2.46
C ALA A 560 6.65 10.62 2.64
N LEU A 561 6.63 9.29 2.52
CA LEU A 561 5.40 8.50 2.69
C LEU A 561 5.06 8.29 4.19
N PRO A 562 3.78 8.34 4.57
CA PRO A 562 3.38 8.18 5.97
C PRO A 562 3.31 6.70 6.39
N LEU A 563 4.41 5.96 6.23
CA LEU A 563 4.49 4.50 6.40
C LEU A 563 4.01 4.03 7.79
N LYS A 564 4.27 4.81 8.85
CA LYS A 564 3.84 4.46 10.22
C LYS A 564 2.32 4.43 10.40
N SER A 565 1.58 5.20 9.60
CA SER A 565 0.11 5.26 9.63
C SER A 565 -0.57 4.22 8.73
N MET A 566 0.21 3.48 7.93
CA MET A 566 -0.32 2.45 7.04
C MET A 566 -0.64 1.16 7.81
N VAL A 567 -1.60 0.40 7.27
CA VAL A 567 -1.88 -0.97 7.75
C VAL A 567 -0.62 -1.82 7.56
N PRO A 568 -0.26 -2.72 8.50
CA PRO A 568 0.99 -3.48 8.45
C PRO A 568 1.23 -4.23 7.13
N THR A 569 0.18 -4.77 6.51
CA THR A 569 0.27 -5.48 5.21
C THR A 569 0.69 -4.54 4.09
N ASP A 570 0.10 -3.36 4.01
CA ASP A 570 0.43 -2.35 3.00
C ASP A 570 1.83 -1.78 3.24
N ARG A 571 2.16 -1.51 4.51
CA ARG A 571 3.49 -1.01 4.92
C ARG A 571 4.60 -1.97 4.49
N ARG A 572 4.41 -3.28 4.67
CA ARG A 572 5.40 -4.30 4.31
C ARG A 572 5.78 -4.28 2.83
N VAL A 573 4.85 -3.92 1.94
CA VAL A 573 5.14 -3.78 0.50
C VAL A 573 6.15 -2.65 0.26
N PHE A 574 5.92 -1.48 0.88
CA PHE A 574 6.83 -0.34 0.77
C PHE A 574 8.16 -0.58 1.48
N GLU A 575 8.17 -1.26 2.63
CA GLU A 575 9.41 -1.64 3.32
C GLU A 575 10.25 -2.61 2.45
N SER A 576 9.58 -3.53 1.75
CA SER A 576 10.24 -4.49 0.84
C SER A 576 10.82 -3.84 -0.42
N ASP A 577 10.12 -2.87 -1.01
CA ASP A 577 10.65 -2.02 -2.09
C ASP A 577 11.78 -1.11 -1.56
N GLY A 578 11.64 -0.59 -0.34
CA GLY A 578 12.65 0.24 0.33
C GLY A 578 13.97 -0.47 0.57
N ALA A 579 13.95 -1.76 0.92
CA ALA A 579 15.16 -2.55 1.03
C ALA A 579 15.94 -2.63 -0.29
N GLU A 580 15.25 -2.73 -1.44
CA GLU A 580 15.90 -2.71 -2.76
C GLU A 580 16.43 -1.31 -3.11
N VAL A 581 15.72 -0.25 -2.70
CA VAL A 581 16.20 1.13 -2.85
C VAL A 581 17.52 1.32 -2.09
N VAL A 582 17.56 0.92 -0.82
CA VAL A 582 18.75 1.02 0.04
C VAL A 582 19.89 0.19 -0.53
N TYR A 583 19.60 -1.02 -1.01
CA TYR A 583 20.58 -1.85 -1.72
C TYR A 583 21.17 -1.11 -2.93
N GLY A 584 20.32 -0.51 -3.78
CA GLY A 584 20.77 0.26 -4.94
C GLY A 584 21.66 1.45 -4.59
N VAL A 585 21.36 2.16 -3.50
CA VAL A 585 22.23 3.24 -2.96
C VAL A 585 23.58 2.69 -2.50
N ILE A 586 23.57 1.57 -1.76
CA ILE A 586 24.78 0.89 -1.26
C ILE A 586 25.64 0.40 -2.43
N GLU A 587 25.05 -0.29 -3.39
CA GLU A 587 25.75 -0.82 -4.57
C GLU A 587 26.36 0.32 -5.40
N THR A 588 25.60 1.39 -5.65
CA THR A 588 26.09 2.55 -6.41
C THR A 588 27.27 3.20 -5.69
N SER A 589 27.13 3.48 -4.40
CA SER A 589 28.20 4.08 -3.58
C SER A 589 29.44 3.19 -3.52
N PHE A 590 29.26 1.88 -3.42
CA PHE A 590 30.36 0.91 -3.38
C PHE A 590 31.13 0.86 -4.71
N ASN A 591 30.40 0.80 -5.83
CA ASN A 591 30.98 0.80 -7.18
C ASN A 591 31.65 2.13 -7.55
N GLU A 592 31.33 3.21 -6.83
CA GLU A 592 32.01 4.51 -6.91
C GLU A 592 33.18 4.65 -5.92
N GLY A 593 33.46 3.63 -5.09
CA GLY A 593 34.51 3.68 -4.07
C GLY A 593 34.20 4.56 -2.86
N GLN A 594 32.94 5.01 -2.70
CA GLN A 594 32.48 5.86 -1.62
C GLN A 594 32.06 5.04 -0.39
N TYR A 595 33.01 4.30 0.21
CA TYR A 595 32.72 3.35 1.31
C TYR A 595 32.08 4.02 2.54
N ALA A 596 32.40 5.29 2.81
CA ALA A 596 31.78 6.03 3.91
C ALA A 596 30.27 6.23 3.68
N ASN A 597 29.85 6.47 2.44
CA ASN A 597 28.44 6.58 2.07
C ASN A 597 27.72 5.23 2.16
N VAL A 598 28.40 4.13 1.84
CA VAL A 598 27.88 2.77 2.03
C VAL A 598 27.50 2.52 3.49
N ILE A 599 28.45 2.76 4.42
CA ILE A 599 28.21 2.56 5.85
C ILE A 599 27.14 3.53 6.37
N LYS A 600 27.20 4.80 5.95
CA LYS A 600 26.19 5.79 6.34
C LYS A 600 24.79 5.37 5.91
N ALA A 601 24.61 4.91 4.67
CA ALA A 601 23.31 4.43 4.19
C ALA A 601 22.85 3.21 4.99
N TRP A 602 23.73 2.24 5.22
CA TRP A 602 23.44 1.07 6.03
C TRP A 602 22.97 1.45 7.44
N GLU A 603 23.76 2.24 8.17
CA GLU A 603 23.46 2.60 9.56
C GLU A 603 22.17 3.42 9.72
N ILE A 604 21.85 4.28 8.76
CA ILE A 604 20.61 5.08 8.80
C ILE A 604 19.37 4.20 8.54
N TYR A 605 19.48 3.23 7.63
CA TYR A 605 18.31 2.58 7.04
C TYR A 605 18.12 1.10 7.40
N LYS A 606 19.11 0.46 8.05
CA LYS A 606 19.06 -0.98 8.37
C LYS A 606 17.82 -1.36 9.19
N ASP A 607 17.52 -0.65 10.26
CA ASP A 607 16.39 -0.96 11.15
C ASP A 607 15.03 -0.79 10.47
N GLN A 608 14.94 0.20 9.56
CA GLN A 608 13.68 0.55 8.94
C GLN A 608 13.33 -0.35 7.75
N TYR A 609 14.32 -0.72 6.94
CA TYR A 609 14.10 -1.39 5.66
C TYR A 609 14.77 -2.74 5.55
N VAL A 610 15.96 -2.92 6.12
CA VAL A 610 16.75 -4.15 5.95
C VAL A 610 16.33 -5.21 6.96
N ASP A 611 16.36 -4.89 8.25
CA ASP A 611 16.10 -5.85 9.33
C ASP A 611 14.64 -6.32 9.40
N LYS A 612 13.74 -5.61 8.72
CA LYS A 612 12.32 -5.99 8.59
C LYS A 612 12.02 -6.89 7.41
N VAL A 613 12.98 -7.07 6.50
CA VAL A 613 12.85 -7.94 5.34
C VAL A 613 13.88 -9.07 5.44
N ALA A 614 13.74 -10.07 4.59
CA ALA A 614 14.61 -11.22 4.65
C ALA A 614 16.05 -10.86 4.26
N ASN A 615 17.03 -11.53 4.88
CA ASN A 615 18.44 -11.19 4.74
C ASN A 615 18.95 -11.26 3.29
N ASP A 616 19.76 -10.27 2.89
CA ASP A 616 20.41 -10.20 1.58
C ASP A 616 21.93 -10.43 1.70
N PRO A 617 22.45 -11.59 1.26
CA PRO A 617 23.87 -11.91 1.41
C PRO A 617 24.81 -10.93 0.70
N GLN A 618 24.43 -10.43 -0.48
CA GLN A 618 25.28 -9.53 -1.24
C GLN A 618 25.34 -8.15 -0.59
N MET A 619 24.21 -7.65 -0.06
CA MET A 619 24.20 -6.38 0.67
C MET A 619 25.14 -6.41 1.87
N ASN A 620 25.04 -7.46 2.70
CA ASN A 620 25.92 -7.62 3.86
C ASN A 620 27.38 -7.72 3.44
N PHE A 621 27.68 -8.44 2.35
CA PHE A 621 29.03 -8.53 1.81
C PHE A 621 29.59 -7.15 1.43
N LEU A 622 28.83 -6.33 0.70
CA LEU A 622 29.27 -4.99 0.29
C LEU A 622 29.53 -4.07 1.51
N VAL A 623 28.64 -4.09 2.50
CA VAL A 623 28.78 -3.27 3.72
C VAL A 623 29.95 -3.75 4.57
N ALA A 624 30.09 -5.06 4.78
CA ALA A 624 31.21 -5.64 5.52
C ALA A 624 32.55 -5.32 4.84
N ASN A 625 32.62 -5.42 3.51
CA ASN A 625 33.80 -5.04 2.76
C ASN A 625 34.10 -3.53 2.92
N ALA A 626 33.08 -2.66 2.87
CA ALA A 626 33.25 -1.23 3.11
C ALA A 626 33.86 -0.92 4.51
N TYR A 627 33.42 -1.62 5.57
CA TYR A 627 34.03 -1.52 6.91
C TYR A 627 35.52 -1.88 6.87
N ILE A 628 35.90 -2.99 6.23
CA ILE A 628 37.31 -3.39 6.09
C ILE A 628 38.12 -2.36 5.31
N ARG A 629 37.56 -1.82 4.21
CA ARG A 629 38.25 -0.83 3.36
C ARG A 629 38.58 0.45 4.12
N LEU A 630 37.72 0.87 5.05
CA LEU A 630 37.94 2.01 5.94
C LEU A 630 38.73 1.67 7.22
N GLY A 631 39.04 0.40 7.47
CA GLY A 631 39.78 -0.03 8.66
C GLY A 631 38.95 -0.05 9.95
N LEU A 632 37.63 -0.05 9.83
CA LEU A 632 36.68 -0.07 10.93
C LEU A 632 36.35 -1.53 11.32
N ILE A 633 37.31 -2.20 11.95
CA ILE A 633 37.26 -3.66 12.19
C ILE A 633 36.15 -4.05 13.18
N ASP A 634 35.88 -3.25 14.20
CA ASP A 634 34.83 -3.56 15.18
C ASP A 634 33.45 -3.63 14.52
N GLY A 635 33.13 -2.67 13.65
CA GLY A 635 31.88 -2.67 12.88
C GLY A 635 31.79 -3.81 11.86
N PHE A 636 32.94 -4.20 11.29
CA PHE A 636 33.01 -5.42 10.47
C PHE A 636 32.72 -6.67 11.30
N ASP A 637 33.36 -6.84 12.47
CA ASP A 637 33.24 -8.05 13.28
C ASP A 637 31.79 -8.23 13.79
N GLU A 638 31.11 -7.15 14.18
CA GLU A 638 29.68 -7.16 14.54
C GLU A 638 28.79 -7.60 13.37
N LEU A 639 28.96 -6.98 12.20
CA LEU A 639 28.18 -7.32 11.01
C LEU A 639 28.47 -8.74 10.53
N TYR A 640 29.73 -9.17 10.58
CA TYR A 640 30.16 -10.51 10.20
C TYR A 640 29.54 -11.57 11.12
N GLU A 641 29.49 -11.33 12.43
CA GLU A 641 28.83 -12.22 13.37
C GLU A 641 27.33 -12.36 13.04
N LYS A 642 26.63 -11.25 12.80
CA LYS A 642 25.21 -11.26 12.39
C LYS A 642 25.03 -12.00 11.06
N PHE A 643 25.86 -11.71 10.06
CA PHE A 643 25.79 -12.33 8.74
C PHE A 643 26.04 -13.84 8.79
N SER A 644 26.97 -14.30 9.63
CA SER A 644 27.25 -15.73 9.82
C SER A 644 26.11 -16.53 10.45
N LYS A 645 25.31 -15.88 11.32
CA LYS A 645 24.15 -16.51 11.97
C LYS A 645 22.93 -16.55 11.04
N ALA A 646 22.92 -15.76 9.96
CA ALA A 646 21.76 -15.63 9.09
C ALA A 646 21.58 -16.77 8.08
N GLU A 647 22.47 -17.78 8.02
CA GLU A 647 22.28 -18.99 7.19
C GLU A 647 20.99 -19.78 7.52
N PHE A 648 20.34 -19.48 8.64
CA PHE A 648 19.07 -20.10 9.07
C PHE A 648 17.82 -19.30 8.67
N GLU A 649 17.95 -18.14 8.01
CA GLU A 649 16.84 -17.31 7.58
C GLU A 649 16.48 -17.54 6.10
N VAL A 650 15.18 -17.53 5.77
CA VAL A 650 14.67 -17.68 4.40
C VAL A 650 15.19 -16.50 3.56
N SER A 651 15.89 -16.76 2.44
CA SER A 651 16.35 -15.68 1.55
C SER A 651 15.20 -14.96 0.85
N LYS A 652 15.34 -13.65 0.65
CA LYS A 652 14.33 -12.84 -0.05
C LYS A 652 14.23 -13.30 -1.51
N THR A 653 13.05 -13.77 -1.92
CA THR A 653 12.78 -14.18 -3.31
C THR A 653 12.01 -13.12 -4.10
N PHE A 654 11.43 -12.12 -3.41
CA PHE A 654 10.60 -11.07 -4.01
C PHE A 654 10.40 -9.87 -3.07
N PRO A 655 10.32 -8.62 -3.59
CA PRO A 655 10.72 -8.17 -4.92
C PRO A 655 12.24 -8.04 -5.01
N ILE A 656 12.81 -8.36 -6.18
CA ILE A 656 14.23 -8.15 -6.50
C ILE A 656 14.28 -7.19 -7.67
N TRP A 657 14.59 -5.92 -7.39
CA TRP A 657 14.61 -4.86 -8.39
C TRP A 657 16.00 -4.65 -8.96
N VAL A 658 17.00 -4.71 -8.08
CA VAL A 658 18.40 -4.52 -8.44
C VAL A 658 19.02 -5.88 -8.72
N GLU A 659 19.77 -6.00 -9.80
CA GLU A 659 20.42 -7.25 -10.16
C GLU A 659 21.56 -7.56 -9.18
N ARG A 660 21.65 -8.80 -8.72
CA ARG A 660 22.70 -9.25 -7.81
C ARG A 660 23.87 -9.76 -8.65
N THR A 661 25.01 -9.09 -8.62
CA THR A 661 26.20 -9.46 -9.41
C THR A 661 26.99 -10.64 -8.83
N ASN A 662 26.82 -10.96 -7.55
CA ASN A 662 27.49 -12.09 -6.91
C ASN A 662 26.48 -13.17 -6.52
N HIS A 663 26.57 -14.33 -7.16
CA HIS A 663 25.69 -15.49 -6.92
C HIS A 663 26.32 -16.54 -5.98
N ALA A 664 27.45 -16.22 -5.35
CA ALA A 664 28.07 -17.10 -4.37
C ALA A 664 27.15 -17.29 -3.15
N ASN A 665 27.18 -18.48 -2.55
CA ASN A 665 26.39 -18.73 -1.34
C ASN A 665 26.99 -17.97 -0.13
N THR A 666 26.18 -17.79 0.91
CA THR A 666 26.55 -17.10 2.16
C THR A 666 27.90 -17.58 2.71
N LYS A 667 28.12 -18.90 2.78
CA LYS A 667 29.40 -19.49 3.22
C LYS A 667 30.60 -19.01 2.41
N SER A 668 30.46 -18.91 1.09
CA SER A 668 31.54 -18.49 0.20
C SER A 668 31.82 -16.98 0.35
N LEU A 669 30.77 -16.18 0.50
CA LEU A 669 30.88 -14.73 0.78
C LEU A 669 31.57 -14.46 2.13
N LEU A 670 31.21 -15.21 3.18
CA LEU A 670 31.84 -15.11 4.50
C LEU A 670 33.33 -15.51 4.45
N ALA A 671 33.66 -16.61 3.78
CA ALA A 671 35.04 -17.03 3.60
C ALA A 671 35.88 -16.00 2.83
N GLU A 672 35.29 -15.37 1.81
CA GLU A 672 35.92 -14.29 1.08
C GLU A 672 36.17 -13.05 1.96
N LEU A 673 35.20 -12.65 2.79
CA LEU A 673 35.38 -11.54 3.74
C LEU A 673 36.52 -11.80 4.75
N GLN A 674 36.71 -13.04 5.20
CA GLN A 674 37.83 -13.41 6.07
C GLN A 674 39.18 -13.21 5.36
N ILE A 675 39.30 -13.62 4.10
CA ILE A 675 40.50 -13.38 3.30
C ILE A 675 40.78 -11.88 3.19
N ILE A 676 39.77 -11.09 2.83
CA ILE A 676 39.89 -9.63 2.66
C ILE A 676 40.34 -8.98 3.98
N ARG A 677 39.72 -9.36 5.11
CA ARG A 677 40.09 -8.89 6.45
C ARG A 677 41.54 -9.23 6.78
N ASN A 678 41.96 -10.47 6.60
CA ASN A 678 43.30 -10.93 6.95
C ASN A 678 44.38 -10.34 6.04
N LEU A 679 44.09 -10.12 4.75
CA LEU A 679 44.95 -9.36 3.84
C LEU A 679 45.14 -7.91 4.34
N LYS A 680 44.05 -7.25 4.74
CA LYS A 680 44.08 -5.88 5.28
C LYS A 680 44.88 -5.79 6.58
N LEU A 681 44.75 -6.78 7.46
CA LEU A 681 45.47 -6.88 8.74
C LEU A 681 46.91 -7.40 8.59
N LYS A 682 47.34 -7.77 7.38
CA LYS A 682 48.67 -8.32 7.08
C LYS A 682 48.95 -9.68 7.74
N ASN A 683 47.92 -10.48 7.98
CA ASN A 683 48.01 -11.82 8.56
C ASN A 683 48.35 -12.88 7.50
N TRP A 684 49.52 -12.78 6.87
CA TRP A 684 49.88 -13.54 5.66
C TRP A 684 49.81 -15.06 5.83
N ASP A 685 50.25 -15.60 6.96
CA ASP A 685 50.21 -17.04 7.24
C ASP A 685 48.78 -17.58 7.34
N VAL A 686 47.86 -16.76 7.87
CA VAL A 686 46.44 -17.10 7.98
C VAL A 686 45.82 -17.12 6.59
N VAL A 687 46.04 -16.06 5.80
CA VAL A 687 45.56 -15.98 4.41
C VAL A 687 46.04 -17.18 3.59
N LYS A 688 47.32 -17.54 3.71
CA LYS A 688 47.91 -18.70 3.01
C LYS A 688 47.19 -20.00 3.35
N LYS A 689 46.91 -20.23 4.64
CA LYS A 689 46.17 -21.43 5.11
C LYS A 689 44.72 -21.41 4.64
N GLU A 690 44.05 -20.27 4.70
CA GLU A 690 42.66 -20.09 4.27
C GLU A 690 42.51 -20.38 2.76
N ILE A 691 43.34 -19.76 1.92
CA ILE A 691 43.33 -19.99 0.46
C ILE A 691 43.60 -21.47 0.14
N ALA A 692 44.59 -22.09 0.80
CA ALA A 692 44.89 -23.50 0.59
C ALA A 692 43.71 -24.41 0.99
N SER A 693 43.04 -24.11 2.10
CA SER A 693 41.87 -24.85 2.57
C SER A 693 40.68 -24.71 1.59
N LEU A 694 40.41 -23.50 1.11
CA LEU A 694 39.32 -23.23 0.15
C LEU A 694 39.57 -23.87 -1.22
N LYS A 695 40.82 -23.88 -1.69
CA LYS A 695 41.22 -24.63 -2.90
C LYS A 695 41.00 -26.13 -2.73
N LYS A 696 41.36 -26.71 -1.57
CA LYS A 696 41.12 -28.13 -1.27
C LYS A 696 39.63 -28.47 -1.17
N ALA A 697 38.85 -27.57 -0.57
CA ALA A 697 37.41 -27.72 -0.41
C ALA A 697 36.59 -27.44 -1.69
N LYS A 698 37.24 -26.99 -2.78
CA LYS A 698 36.60 -26.57 -4.04
C LYS A 698 35.46 -25.56 -3.81
N THR A 699 35.65 -24.64 -2.86
CA THR A 699 34.66 -23.58 -2.58
C THR A 699 34.60 -22.61 -3.76
N ASN A 700 33.38 -22.22 -4.16
CA ASN A 700 33.16 -21.39 -5.34
C ASN A 700 33.39 -19.90 -5.00
N ILE A 701 34.64 -19.45 -5.11
CA ILE A 701 35.04 -18.05 -4.95
C ILE A 701 35.78 -17.62 -6.22
N ASP A 702 35.19 -16.70 -6.98
CA ASP A 702 35.72 -16.30 -8.29
C ASP A 702 37.07 -15.60 -8.20
N LYS A 703 37.30 -14.83 -7.12
CA LYS A 703 38.49 -14.02 -6.88
C LYS A 703 39.64 -14.75 -6.15
N LEU A 704 39.59 -16.08 -6.03
CA LEU A 704 40.58 -16.81 -5.23
C LEU A 704 42.02 -16.70 -5.76
N ASP A 705 42.21 -16.73 -7.07
CA ASP A 705 43.55 -16.53 -7.69
C ASP A 705 44.00 -15.06 -7.63
N TYR A 706 43.07 -14.11 -7.62
CA TYR A 706 43.37 -12.71 -7.35
C TYR A 706 43.95 -12.52 -5.94
N TYR A 707 43.31 -13.09 -4.91
CA TYR A 707 43.83 -13.03 -3.54
C TYR A 707 45.16 -13.77 -3.37
N GLN A 708 45.37 -14.88 -4.08
CA GLN A 708 46.66 -15.56 -4.12
C GLN A 708 47.76 -14.66 -4.70
N GLY A 709 47.45 -13.92 -5.77
CA GLY A 709 48.37 -12.97 -6.38
C GLY A 709 48.74 -11.83 -5.43
N LEU A 710 47.76 -11.27 -4.71
CA LEU A 710 48.00 -10.25 -3.69
C LEU A 710 48.86 -10.75 -2.52
N LEU A 711 48.59 -11.97 -2.02
CA LEU A 711 49.41 -12.58 -0.99
C LEU A 711 50.87 -12.69 -1.45
N ALA A 712 51.10 -13.23 -2.65
CA ALA A 712 52.42 -13.42 -3.21
C ALA A 712 53.16 -12.09 -3.44
N TYR A 713 52.45 -11.07 -3.94
CA TYR A 713 52.94 -9.69 -4.03
C TYR A 713 53.39 -9.16 -2.66
N HIS A 714 52.56 -9.29 -1.62
CA HIS A 714 52.92 -8.78 -0.30
C HIS A 714 54.02 -9.57 0.42
N THR A 715 54.23 -10.84 0.07
CA THR A 715 55.31 -11.68 0.63
C THR A 715 56.59 -11.71 -0.23
N GLY A 716 56.63 -10.97 -1.35
CA GLY A 716 57.79 -10.88 -2.23
C GLY A 716 58.00 -12.07 -3.18
N ASP A 717 57.00 -12.95 -3.34
CA ASP A 717 57.02 -14.03 -4.34
C ASP A 717 56.44 -13.50 -5.66
N TRP A 718 57.18 -12.60 -6.30
CA TRP A 718 56.72 -11.88 -7.50
C TRP A 718 56.33 -12.82 -8.64
N LYS A 719 57.05 -13.95 -8.77
CA LYS A 719 56.84 -14.94 -9.84
C LYS A 719 55.53 -15.70 -9.67
N GLU A 720 55.19 -16.11 -8.45
CA GLU A 720 53.87 -16.70 -8.20
C GLU A 720 52.77 -15.63 -8.30
N GLY A 721 53.06 -14.39 -7.85
CA GLY A 721 52.16 -13.26 -7.99
C GLY A 721 51.72 -13.01 -9.42
N SER A 722 52.67 -12.89 -10.36
CA SER A 722 52.37 -12.67 -11.77
C SER A 722 51.55 -13.82 -12.37
N ARG A 723 51.91 -15.08 -12.08
CA ARG A 723 51.18 -16.27 -12.55
C ARG A 723 49.75 -16.34 -11.99
N ALA A 724 49.55 -15.97 -10.74
CA ALA A 724 48.24 -15.96 -10.12
C ALA A 724 47.32 -14.90 -10.74
N PHE A 725 47.83 -13.68 -10.97
CA PHE A 725 47.08 -12.64 -11.68
C PHE A 725 46.78 -13.02 -13.14
N GLU A 726 47.72 -13.65 -13.84
CA GLU A 726 47.50 -14.16 -15.20
C GLU A 726 46.41 -15.23 -15.24
N ARG A 727 46.43 -16.19 -14.30
CA ARG A 727 45.34 -17.18 -14.16
C ARG A 727 44.00 -16.50 -13.95
N PHE A 728 43.94 -15.54 -13.03
CA PHE A 728 42.72 -14.80 -12.73
C PHE A 728 42.20 -14.07 -13.98
N LEU A 729 43.02 -13.26 -14.65
CA LEU A 729 42.65 -12.51 -15.86
C LEU A 729 42.27 -13.44 -17.03
N SER A 730 42.97 -14.57 -17.20
CA SER A 730 42.66 -15.52 -18.27
C SER A 730 41.39 -16.35 -18.04
N SER A 731 40.86 -16.35 -16.82
CA SER A 731 39.68 -17.14 -16.45
C SER A 731 38.35 -16.50 -16.88
N GLY A 732 38.37 -15.24 -17.34
CA GLY A 732 37.17 -14.47 -17.66
C GLY A 732 36.34 -14.09 -16.42
N ARG A 733 36.93 -14.19 -15.21
CA ARG A 733 36.28 -13.84 -13.94
C ARG A 733 36.61 -12.41 -13.48
N ASP A 734 37.25 -11.62 -14.32
CA ASP A 734 37.58 -10.23 -14.05
C ASP A 734 36.32 -9.36 -13.83
N GLU A 735 35.18 -9.75 -14.40
CA GLU A 735 33.87 -9.12 -14.13
C GLU A 735 33.45 -9.22 -12.64
N SER A 736 34.00 -10.15 -11.87
CA SER A 736 33.73 -10.28 -10.44
C SER A 736 34.38 -9.17 -9.59
N ILE A 737 35.32 -8.40 -10.14
CA ILE A 737 35.90 -7.23 -9.47
C ILE A 737 35.04 -6.00 -9.78
N THR A 738 34.12 -5.69 -8.86
CA THR A 738 33.29 -4.48 -8.96
C THR A 738 33.87 -3.30 -8.16
N ASP A 739 34.75 -3.56 -7.19
CA ASP A 739 35.40 -2.53 -6.37
C ASP A 739 36.53 -1.82 -7.14
N PRO A 740 36.44 -0.50 -7.39
CA PRO A 740 37.50 0.25 -8.08
C PRO A 740 38.87 0.14 -7.41
N LYS A 741 38.92 -0.04 -6.08
CA LYS A 741 40.18 -0.19 -5.35
C LYS A 741 40.81 -1.56 -5.58
N GLU A 742 40.02 -2.62 -5.72
CA GLU A 742 40.52 -3.95 -6.08
C GLU A 742 41.12 -3.94 -7.49
N VAL A 743 40.47 -3.24 -8.44
CA VAL A 743 41.03 -3.05 -9.79
C VAL A 743 42.37 -2.30 -9.71
N ALA A 744 42.45 -1.23 -8.91
CA ALA A 744 43.70 -0.48 -8.75
C ALA A 744 44.80 -1.33 -8.10
N GLU A 745 44.47 -2.13 -7.08
CA GLU A 745 45.37 -3.07 -6.43
C GLU A 745 45.85 -4.15 -7.42
N LEU A 746 44.97 -4.69 -8.28
CA LEU A 746 45.33 -5.62 -9.34
C LEU A 746 46.34 -5.01 -10.31
N VAL A 747 46.03 -3.82 -10.85
CA VAL A 747 46.90 -3.14 -11.82
C VAL A 747 48.27 -2.88 -11.22
N LYS A 748 48.30 -2.33 -10.00
CA LYS A 748 49.55 -2.04 -9.30
C LYS A 748 50.35 -3.31 -9.02
N ALA A 749 49.74 -4.28 -8.33
CA ALA A 749 50.45 -5.48 -7.89
C ALA A 749 50.96 -6.32 -9.06
N TYR A 750 50.15 -6.47 -10.12
CA TYR A 750 50.57 -7.24 -11.28
C TYR A 750 51.71 -6.56 -12.04
N THR A 751 51.63 -5.25 -12.26
CA THR A 751 52.70 -4.51 -12.94
C THR A 751 53.97 -4.45 -12.09
N ASP A 752 53.87 -4.20 -10.77
CA ASP A 752 55.01 -4.25 -9.86
C ASP A 752 55.67 -5.64 -9.86
N CYS A 753 54.91 -6.75 -9.82
CA CYS A 753 55.48 -8.11 -9.93
C CYS A 753 56.30 -8.30 -11.22
N LEU A 754 55.79 -7.85 -12.37
CA LEU A 754 56.51 -7.96 -13.64
C LEU A 754 57.77 -7.11 -13.66
N TYR A 755 57.71 -5.93 -13.05
CA TYR A 755 58.85 -5.03 -12.92
C TYR A 755 59.97 -5.65 -12.06
N GLU A 756 59.62 -6.18 -10.89
CA GLU A 756 60.57 -6.81 -9.96
C GLU A 756 61.18 -8.11 -10.50
N ILE A 757 60.46 -8.85 -11.36
CA ILE A 757 61.01 -10.01 -12.08
C ILE A 757 62.02 -9.57 -13.16
N GLY A 758 61.97 -8.32 -13.61
CA GLY A 758 62.77 -7.82 -14.74
C GLY A 758 62.20 -8.20 -16.12
N ASP A 759 60.94 -8.63 -16.22
CA ASP A 759 60.29 -8.95 -17.50
C ASP A 759 59.73 -7.68 -18.16
N THR A 760 60.64 -6.82 -18.63
CA THR A 760 60.33 -5.47 -19.15
C THR A 760 59.42 -5.51 -20.37
N LYS A 761 59.60 -6.49 -21.27
CA LYS A 761 58.76 -6.67 -22.46
C LYS A 761 57.32 -7.01 -22.08
N LYS A 762 57.13 -7.94 -21.14
CA LYS A 762 55.80 -8.31 -20.66
C LYS A 762 55.16 -7.17 -19.88
N TYR A 763 55.93 -6.47 -19.05
CA TYR A 763 55.47 -5.27 -18.36
C TYR A 763 54.89 -4.26 -19.34
N GLN A 764 55.63 -3.86 -20.39
CA GLN A 764 55.17 -2.86 -21.35
C GLN A 764 53.85 -3.28 -22.02
N LYS A 765 53.74 -4.56 -22.44
CA LYS A 765 52.52 -5.11 -23.05
C LYS A 765 51.33 -5.06 -22.09
N VAL A 766 51.51 -5.52 -20.86
CA VAL A 766 50.47 -5.58 -19.83
C VAL A 766 50.06 -4.18 -19.38
N ALA A 767 51.01 -3.30 -19.12
CA ALA A 767 50.77 -1.91 -18.75
C ALA A 767 49.94 -1.19 -19.81
N ASN A 768 50.21 -1.40 -21.10
CA ASN A 768 49.43 -0.82 -22.19
C ASN A 768 47.97 -1.30 -22.20
N ALA A 769 47.75 -2.61 -22.03
CA ALA A 769 46.41 -3.18 -21.97
C ALA A 769 45.64 -2.63 -20.76
N LEU A 770 46.21 -2.76 -19.56
CA LEU A 770 45.56 -2.33 -18.32
C LEU A 770 45.27 -0.82 -18.29
N LEU A 771 46.18 0.03 -18.77
CA LEU A 771 45.95 1.48 -18.83
C LEU A 771 44.83 1.86 -19.81
N SER A 772 44.65 1.07 -20.88
CA SER A 772 43.56 1.22 -21.84
C SER A 772 42.22 0.79 -21.21
N ASP A 773 42.19 -0.40 -20.61
CA ASP A 773 40.97 -1.00 -20.07
C ASP A 773 40.44 -0.22 -18.86
N THR A 774 41.33 0.31 -18.03
CA THR A 774 40.98 1.08 -16.83
C THR A 774 40.67 2.56 -17.11
N ARG A 775 40.68 3.00 -18.37
CA ARG A 775 40.47 4.41 -18.72
C ARG A 775 39.14 4.98 -18.24
N ARG A 776 38.08 4.16 -18.20
CA ARG A 776 36.73 4.55 -17.73
C ARG A 776 36.60 4.68 -16.22
N LEU A 777 37.58 4.18 -15.46
CA LEU A 777 37.63 4.28 -14.00
C LEU A 777 38.36 5.54 -13.53
N LYS A 778 38.84 6.37 -14.48
CA LYS A 778 39.47 7.66 -14.23
C LYS A 778 38.54 8.57 -13.42
N ASN A 779 39.07 9.30 -12.44
CA ASN A 779 38.34 10.24 -11.58
C ASN A 779 37.27 9.62 -10.66
N LYS A 780 37.07 8.29 -10.67
CA LYS A 780 36.18 7.63 -9.69
C LYS A 780 36.88 7.37 -8.37
N ASN A 781 38.21 7.25 -8.39
CA ASN A 781 39.02 6.92 -7.23
C ASN A 781 40.42 7.53 -7.38
N GLU A 782 40.81 8.42 -6.48
CA GLU A 782 42.13 9.08 -6.47
C GLU A 782 43.29 8.06 -6.43
N TYR A 783 43.10 6.93 -5.73
CA TYR A 783 44.11 5.87 -5.69
C TYR A 783 44.30 5.23 -7.07
N MET A 784 43.22 4.98 -7.81
CA MET A 784 43.31 4.46 -9.19
C MET A 784 44.08 5.42 -10.09
N ASP A 785 43.80 6.72 -10.00
CA ASP A 785 44.51 7.73 -10.80
C ASP A 785 46.01 7.75 -10.48
N SER A 786 46.39 7.66 -9.19
CA SER A 786 47.79 7.57 -8.77
C SER A 786 48.50 6.30 -9.28
N VAL A 787 47.81 5.16 -9.28
CA VAL A 787 48.35 3.90 -9.79
C VAL A 787 48.56 3.98 -11.30
N ARG A 788 47.59 4.52 -12.04
CA ARG A 788 47.69 4.68 -13.50
C ARG A 788 48.80 5.65 -13.87
N GLU A 789 48.98 6.73 -13.11
CA GLU A 789 50.10 7.66 -13.27
C GLU A 789 51.44 6.93 -13.09
N LYS A 790 51.63 6.20 -11.99
CA LYS A 790 52.86 5.43 -11.72
C LYS A 790 53.15 4.41 -12.83
N VAL A 791 52.16 3.63 -13.23
CA VAL A 791 52.31 2.60 -14.28
C VAL A 791 52.64 3.24 -15.63
N SER A 792 51.99 4.37 -15.96
CA SER A 792 52.29 5.09 -17.19
C SER A 792 53.70 5.67 -17.18
N TYR A 793 54.14 6.25 -16.06
CA TYR A 793 55.50 6.75 -15.87
C TYR A 793 56.55 5.64 -16.01
N LEU A 794 56.39 4.52 -15.30
CA LEU A 794 57.33 3.40 -15.37
C LEU A 794 57.41 2.78 -16.78
N ASN A 795 56.28 2.70 -17.49
CA ASN A 795 56.25 2.24 -18.87
C ASN A 795 57.05 3.17 -19.80
N ILE A 796 57.03 4.49 -19.55
CA ILE A 796 57.84 5.46 -20.28
C ILE A 796 59.34 5.32 -19.92
N GLU A 797 59.69 5.16 -18.65
CA GLU A 797 61.09 4.92 -18.23
C GLU A 797 61.67 3.65 -18.84
N LEU A 798 60.90 2.56 -18.90
CA LEU A 798 61.35 1.31 -19.52
C LEU A 798 61.63 1.49 -21.02
N LEU A 799 60.80 2.27 -21.73
CA LEU A 799 61.06 2.59 -23.14
C LEU A 799 62.34 3.41 -23.31
N ALA A 800 62.65 4.30 -22.36
CA ALA A 800 63.90 5.05 -22.40
C ALA A 800 65.13 4.12 -22.27
N GLY A 801 65.02 3.08 -21.43
CA GLY A 801 66.09 2.10 -21.21
C GLY A 801 66.32 1.12 -22.37
N ASP A 802 65.39 1.01 -23.32
CA ASP A 802 65.57 0.16 -24.51
C ASP A 802 66.57 0.78 -25.53
N GLU A 803 66.78 2.11 -25.48
CA GLU A 803 67.76 2.87 -26.28
C GLU A 803 67.72 2.63 -27.81
N THR A 804 66.54 2.38 -28.38
CA THR A 804 66.36 2.19 -29.83
C THR A 804 65.57 3.33 -30.48
N ASP A 805 65.83 3.62 -31.77
CA ASP A 805 65.07 4.63 -32.54
C ASP A 805 63.54 4.41 -32.47
N ALA A 806 63.10 3.15 -32.54
CA ALA A 806 61.69 2.80 -32.43
C ALA A 806 61.12 3.11 -31.04
N SER A 807 61.90 2.86 -29.97
CA SER A 807 61.49 3.16 -28.59
C SER A 807 61.37 4.68 -28.35
N PHE A 808 62.29 5.49 -28.87
CA PHE A 808 62.25 6.96 -28.74
C PHE A 808 61.06 7.59 -29.47
N LEU A 809 60.66 7.06 -30.63
CA LEU A 809 59.45 7.49 -31.34
C LEU A 809 58.17 7.19 -30.55
N VAL A 810 58.05 5.98 -30.00
CA VAL A 810 56.89 5.58 -29.18
C VAL A 810 56.86 6.36 -27.86
N MET A 811 58.02 6.60 -27.27
CA MET A 811 58.18 7.36 -26.04
C MET A 811 57.69 8.81 -26.18
N GLU A 812 58.05 9.51 -27.27
CA GLU A 812 57.58 10.89 -27.52
C GLU A 812 56.03 10.97 -27.50
N SER A 813 55.37 10.04 -28.20
CA SER A 813 53.90 9.97 -28.25
C SER A 813 53.28 9.67 -26.88
N LYS A 814 53.85 8.71 -26.13
CA LYS A 814 53.38 8.35 -24.79
C LYS A 814 53.56 9.48 -23.78
N ILE A 815 54.66 10.22 -23.83
CA ILE A 815 54.89 11.37 -22.95
C ILE A 815 53.88 12.48 -23.23
N LYS A 816 53.58 12.78 -24.52
CA LYS A 816 52.53 13.75 -24.87
C LYS A 816 51.17 13.35 -24.30
N ASN A 817 50.81 12.07 -24.39
CA ASN A 817 49.59 11.53 -23.78
C ASN A 817 49.62 11.61 -22.25
N PHE A 818 50.74 11.25 -21.62
CA PHE A 818 50.93 11.35 -20.17
C PHE A 818 50.69 12.77 -19.67
N LYS A 819 51.31 13.78 -20.29
CA LYS A 819 51.16 15.19 -19.90
C LYS A 819 49.73 15.71 -20.10
N LYS A 820 49.01 15.19 -21.11
CA LYS A 820 47.58 15.47 -21.30
C LYS A 820 46.71 14.80 -20.24
N GLU A 821 47.08 13.60 -19.82
CA GLU A 821 46.30 12.79 -18.88
C GLU A 821 46.53 13.20 -17.41
N PHE A 822 47.77 13.58 -17.06
CA PHE A 822 48.27 13.89 -15.72
C PHE A 822 48.99 15.27 -15.70
N SER A 823 48.21 16.35 -15.79
CA SER A 823 48.73 17.71 -15.87
C SER A 823 49.44 18.21 -14.60
N LYS A 824 49.13 17.61 -13.44
CA LYS A 824 49.75 17.90 -12.13
C LYS A 824 50.49 16.67 -11.59
N SER A 825 51.41 16.14 -12.39
CA SER A 825 52.19 14.95 -12.04
C SER A 825 53.43 15.27 -11.20
N ILE A 826 53.70 14.47 -10.18
CA ILE A 826 54.98 14.53 -9.43
C ILE A 826 56.19 14.12 -10.29
N TYR A 827 55.95 13.36 -11.37
CA TYR A 827 56.96 12.90 -12.30
C TYR A 827 57.25 13.90 -13.43
N SER A 828 56.58 15.07 -13.44
CA SER A 828 56.65 16.04 -14.54
C SER A 828 58.08 16.46 -14.90
N GLY A 829 58.95 16.67 -13.90
CA GLY A 829 60.36 17.02 -14.13
C GLY A 829 61.09 15.94 -14.93
N ARG A 830 60.96 14.68 -14.50
CA ARG A 830 61.61 13.53 -15.14
C ARG A 830 61.00 13.21 -16.51
N ILE A 831 59.68 13.29 -16.63
CA ILE A 831 58.96 13.12 -17.90
C ILE A 831 59.39 14.16 -18.93
N ASN A 832 59.58 15.42 -18.52
CA ASN A 832 60.09 16.46 -19.41
C ASN A 832 61.55 16.18 -19.82
N TYR A 833 62.37 15.64 -18.91
CA TYR A 833 63.74 15.24 -19.26
C TYR A 833 63.73 14.14 -20.34
N LEU A 834 62.92 13.10 -20.14
CA LEU A 834 62.74 12.04 -21.14
C LEU A 834 62.15 12.56 -22.45
N LEU A 835 61.29 13.59 -22.41
CA LEU A 835 60.78 14.23 -23.62
C LEU A 835 61.92 14.90 -24.38
N GLY A 836 62.76 15.68 -23.70
CA GLY A 836 63.96 16.28 -24.28
C GLY A 836 64.85 15.23 -24.93
N LEU A 837 65.15 14.15 -24.20
CA LEU A 837 65.95 13.03 -24.70
C LEU A 837 65.32 12.35 -25.92
N SER A 838 64.00 12.12 -25.92
CA SER A 838 63.28 11.53 -27.06
C SER A 838 63.34 12.42 -28.30
N LEU A 839 63.21 13.74 -28.14
CA LEU A 839 63.22 14.69 -29.24
C LEU A 839 64.61 14.80 -29.88
N LEU A 840 65.67 14.81 -29.07
CA LEU A 840 67.06 14.77 -29.57
C LEU A 840 67.32 13.48 -30.37
N ASN A 841 66.92 12.32 -29.86
CA ASN A 841 67.09 11.05 -30.59
C ASN A 841 66.21 10.96 -31.85
N ASN A 842 65.05 11.62 -31.86
CA ASN A 842 64.17 11.73 -33.02
C ASN A 842 64.59 12.85 -34.00
N LYS A 843 65.81 13.40 -33.88
CA LYS A 843 66.37 14.47 -34.74
C LYS A 843 65.60 15.80 -34.71
N LYS A 844 64.93 16.10 -33.59
CA LYS A 844 64.23 17.36 -33.32
C LYS A 844 65.03 18.19 -32.32
N ASP A 845 66.26 18.52 -32.71
CA ASP A 845 67.28 19.03 -31.79
C ASP A 845 66.90 20.36 -31.13
N ASP A 846 66.31 21.29 -31.89
CA ASP A 846 65.87 22.60 -31.37
C ASP A 846 64.76 22.46 -30.33
N GLU A 847 63.78 21.59 -30.58
CA GLU A 847 62.69 21.33 -29.64
C GLU A 847 63.20 20.62 -28.38
N GLY A 848 64.07 19.61 -28.54
CA GLY A 848 64.66 18.87 -27.43
C GLY A 848 65.51 19.77 -26.54
N LYS A 849 66.37 20.60 -27.15
CA LYS A 849 67.21 21.58 -26.45
C LYS A 849 66.37 22.57 -25.64
N LYS A 850 65.32 23.13 -26.25
CA LYS A 850 64.41 24.07 -25.57
C LYS A 850 63.76 23.45 -24.33
N ILE A 851 63.33 22.19 -24.41
CA ILE A 851 62.74 21.47 -23.27
C ILE A 851 63.77 21.26 -22.16
N LEU A 852 65.00 20.87 -22.49
CA LEU A 852 66.08 20.66 -21.51
C LEU A 852 66.56 21.97 -20.84
N GLU A 853 66.66 23.07 -21.59
CA GLU A 853 67.01 24.39 -21.05
C GLU A 853 65.91 24.94 -20.11
N ALA A 854 64.64 24.72 -20.48
CA ALA A 854 63.50 25.08 -19.64
C ALA A 854 63.47 24.29 -18.32
N LEU A 855 63.95 23.03 -18.32
CA LEU A 855 64.07 22.22 -17.10
C LEU A 855 65.09 22.77 -16.11
N ILE A 856 66.25 23.19 -16.60
CA ILE A 856 67.33 23.73 -15.76
C ILE A 856 66.87 25.02 -15.06
N SER A 857 66.08 25.82 -15.76
CA SER A 857 65.60 27.13 -15.30
C SER A 857 64.39 27.05 -14.36
N ASN A 858 63.85 25.86 -14.10
CA ASN A 858 62.64 25.67 -13.31
C ASN A 858 62.97 25.33 -11.84
N ASP A 859 62.57 26.20 -10.91
CA ASP A 859 62.84 26.04 -9.47
C ASP A 859 62.13 24.82 -8.83
N GLY A 860 61.06 24.32 -9.46
CA GLY A 860 60.28 23.16 -8.97
C GLY A 860 60.82 21.79 -9.42
N VAL A 861 62.00 21.72 -10.03
CA VAL A 861 62.59 20.47 -10.56
C VAL A 861 63.80 20.06 -9.73
N ASP A 862 63.90 18.78 -9.40
CA ASP A 862 65.01 18.19 -8.64
C ASP A 862 66.37 18.47 -9.30
N GLU A 863 67.38 18.86 -8.51
CA GLU A 863 68.72 19.22 -8.98
C GLU A 863 69.41 18.06 -9.71
N HIS A 864 69.13 16.80 -9.33
CA HIS A 864 69.62 15.64 -10.05
C HIS A 864 69.11 15.61 -11.50
N ILE A 865 67.84 15.94 -11.73
CA ILE A 865 67.24 15.99 -13.08
C ILE A 865 67.84 17.17 -13.88
N LYS A 866 68.10 18.31 -13.23
CA LYS A 866 68.79 19.45 -13.86
C LYS A 866 70.21 19.08 -14.29
N ASN A 867 70.93 18.33 -13.47
CA ASN A 867 72.28 17.85 -13.81
C ASN A 867 72.28 16.89 -15.00
N LEU A 868 71.30 15.98 -15.07
CA LEU A 868 71.12 15.13 -16.26
C LEU A 868 70.88 15.97 -17.52
N ALA A 869 69.98 16.96 -17.46
CA ALA A 869 69.71 17.86 -18.58
C ALA A 869 70.97 18.66 -19.00
N ARG A 870 71.78 19.15 -18.05
CA ARG A 870 73.05 19.83 -18.34
C ARG A 870 74.05 18.90 -19.03
N SER A 871 74.11 17.64 -18.61
CA SER A 871 74.97 16.61 -19.21
C SER A 871 74.60 16.38 -20.68
N GLU A 872 73.32 16.14 -20.95
CA GLU A 872 72.82 15.92 -22.33
C GLU A 872 73.04 17.13 -23.24
N LEU A 873 72.77 18.35 -22.75
CA LEU A 873 73.04 19.58 -23.49
C LEU A 873 74.54 19.79 -23.79
N SER A 874 75.41 19.36 -22.87
CA SER A 874 76.87 19.42 -23.07
C SER A 874 77.33 18.40 -24.10
N MET A 875 76.80 17.18 -24.04
CA MET A 875 77.04 16.14 -25.04
C MET A 875 76.58 16.55 -26.44
N LEU A 876 75.41 17.19 -26.56
CA LEU A 876 74.92 17.75 -27.82
C LEU A 876 75.87 18.82 -28.38
N LYS A 877 76.37 19.73 -27.53
CA LYS A 877 77.35 20.76 -27.92
C LYS A 877 78.68 20.16 -28.37
N ILE A 878 79.12 19.07 -27.75
CA ILE A 878 80.33 18.34 -28.16
C ILE A 878 80.09 17.71 -29.53
N LYS A 879 78.99 16.96 -29.70
CA LYS A 879 78.62 16.29 -30.96
C LYS A 879 78.47 17.27 -32.14
N ASN A 880 77.94 18.46 -31.90
CA ASN A 880 77.81 19.53 -32.91
C ASN A 880 79.14 20.26 -33.22
N LYS A 881 80.21 20.04 -32.42
CA LYS A 881 81.56 20.56 -32.69
C LYS A 881 82.49 19.53 -33.34
N THR A 882 82.18 18.23 -33.24
CA THR A 882 82.96 17.13 -33.82
C THR A 882 82.41 16.59 -35.15
N LEU A 883 81.19 16.96 -35.53
CA LEU A 883 80.63 16.88 -36.89
C LEU A 883 80.92 18.19 -37.62
#